data_AF-A0A850AE37-F1
#
_entry.id   AF-A0A850AE37-F1
#
_cell.length_a   1.000
_cell.length_b   1.000
_cell.length_c   1.000
_cell.angle_alpha   90.00
_cell.angle_beta   90.00
_cell.angle_gamma   90.00
#
_symmetry.space_group_name_H-M   'P 1'
#
loop_
_entity.id
_entity.type
_entity.pdbx_description
1 polymer ?
#
loop_
_entity_poly.entity_id
_entity_poly.type
_entity_poly.pdbx_seq_one_letter_code
_entity_poly.pdbx_strand_id
1 'polypeptide(L)'
;MVTRLLFPRRRLVVALALMMLILSACVDPALTPAPATATPTAPTVAPPTPTDTPPAPTETPPPPTPAALLPAPLYVLDAAGQVQRLEVDGSTLAPVTRAAEGVTDFDVSPVTGALAYVSANALHVAGPNGEEDRILLSAPALSSDPGAARLHSLHFSPGGERIAFAGDGVYVIPTAGGEPTLVQANDPPDSPGAGTYFPVAWSPDGSRLLIERAFYTTSGMLLVKSIGFDSVTPLGSGCCEPSWSPDGRYVYLSGPYYGMRVEPGLRRHDTYNEGAKEVLVGLDLNSDLLDLFHFARLLPDDRLYSFYRQISKADYSAANAMPPFFMTRSAADGVGEVETLRDDSYALLEALWAADGSGAVIAPQPADAGAAPVLWLASDNRPAQTLPVSALVAADRRLRWGATAAALSRLSLRAQFLADTGITLAPEGTFEGFTGVGILPLAGGSEPVWAVYTQGMRSYTAETDQPHLLAIYAREAAGWRQLGLQAIGAGEDAGDPGADYLGEGSVSQAPIEPSRLWLQVEGGVGAHSGTYHLYSFAEEGFTLQAVGFSASPGAGRVEDITGEGIGEVLLDASDAYVFCYACGVRYVNTTVLRWDGAAMAPVELALLPADEASTLATLNNRAVRQAQLGLWKDALDTAGLLAAQSMADPTGIVAWNSALITLNGGEKMPPPLAEDAFPILHALFFGDYLAAVAPFRGYDATAIFATPSQVLVDREVAQGWEESIGHWVFSLSGPVITSDLATTETRAAAHFLQAWAAHLLDPADPAIAQNLTRSVELAPGDALYTAARALFD
;
A
#
# COMPACT_ATOMS: atom_id res chain seq x y z
N MET A 1 -25.07 -10.87 -49.51
CA MET A 1 -25.24 -9.52 -50.09
C MET A 1 -25.06 -8.54 -48.95
N VAL A 2 -23.97 -7.77 -49.03
CA VAL A 2 -23.48 -6.86 -48.00
C VAL A 2 -24.28 -5.56 -48.04
N THR A 3 -24.85 -5.14 -46.91
CA THR A 3 -25.36 -3.78 -46.75
C THR A 3 -24.90 -3.23 -45.40
N ARG A 4 -23.81 -2.46 -45.45
CA ARG A 4 -23.28 -1.62 -44.37
C ARG A 4 -24.27 -0.47 -44.11
N LEU A 5 -24.70 -0.29 -42.87
CA LEU A 5 -25.42 0.91 -42.41
C LEU A 5 -24.48 1.74 -41.55
N LEU A 6 -24.03 2.85 -42.14
CA LEU A 6 -23.29 3.94 -41.52
C LEU A 6 -24.25 4.79 -40.67
N PHE A 7 -23.98 4.97 -39.38
CA PHE A 7 -24.59 6.01 -38.56
C PHE A 7 -23.68 7.25 -38.51
N PRO A 8 -24.19 8.46 -38.79
CA PRO A 8 -23.36 9.66 -38.92
C PRO A 8 -23.08 10.32 -37.56
N ARG A 9 -21.79 10.37 -37.19
CA ARG A 9 -21.21 11.32 -36.24
C ARG A 9 -21.40 12.74 -36.77
N ARG A 10 -22.34 13.52 -36.23
CA ARG A 10 -22.39 14.99 -36.29
C ARG A 10 -23.58 15.50 -35.48
N ARG A 11 -23.38 15.76 -34.18
CA ARG A 11 -24.14 16.68 -33.31
C ARG A 11 -23.64 16.57 -31.86
N LEU A 12 -22.39 16.96 -31.60
CA LEU A 12 -21.91 17.26 -30.24
C LEU A 12 -20.69 18.21 -30.24
N VAL A 13 -20.66 19.19 -31.13
CA VAL A 13 -19.56 20.19 -31.24
C VAL A 13 -20.09 21.63 -31.20
N VAL A 14 -21.33 21.86 -30.74
CA VAL A 14 -21.93 23.22 -30.74
C VAL A 14 -22.29 23.74 -29.33
N ALA A 15 -22.03 22.98 -28.26
CA ALA A 15 -22.31 23.44 -26.90
C ALA A 15 -21.06 23.92 -26.11
N LEU A 16 -19.84 23.79 -26.63
CA LEU A 16 -18.61 24.21 -25.93
C LEU A 16 -17.85 25.38 -26.59
N ALA A 17 -18.41 25.98 -27.64
CA ALA A 17 -17.77 27.06 -28.41
C ALA A 17 -18.27 28.47 -28.06
N LEU A 18 -18.93 28.64 -26.91
CA LEU A 18 -19.49 29.92 -26.47
C LEU A 18 -19.03 30.33 -25.06
N MET A 19 -17.73 30.17 -24.76
CA MET A 19 -17.13 30.82 -23.59
C MET A 19 -15.62 31.11 -23.74
N MET A 20 -15.14 31.32 -24.97
CA MET A 20 -13.82 31.87 -25.21
C MET A 20 -13.83 32.70 -26.49
N LEU A 21 -14.21 33.97 -26.39
CA LEU A 21 -13.67 35.06 -27.20
C LEU A 21 -14.16 36.39 -26.61
N ILE A 22 -13.21 37.23 -26.17
CA ILE A 22 -13.12 38.70 -26.35
C ILE A 22 -12.18 39.27 -25.27
N LEU A 23 -10.92 39.52 -25.65
CA LEU A 23 -10.30 40.85 -25.57
C LEU A 23 -8.99 40.87 -26.38
N SER A 24 -9.02 41.74 -27.41
CA SER A 24 -7.96 42.19 -28.32
C SER A 24 -6.59 42.42 -27.66
N ALA A 25 -5.46 42.01 -28.24
CA ALA A 25 -4.82 42.46 -29.50
C ALA A 25 -4.29 43.90 -29.46
N CYS A 26 -2.95 44.03 -29.45
CA CYS A 26 -2.20 45.09 -30.15
C CYS A 26 -0.80 44.58 -30.56
N VAL A 27 -0.41 45.06 -31.73
CA VAL A 27 0.64 44.64 -32.66
C VAL A 27 1.99 45.33 -32.35
N ASP A 28 3.14 44.67 -32.56
CA ASP A 28 4.16 45.08 -33.57
C ASP A 28 5.40 44.14 -33.61
N PRO A 29 6.10 44.04 -34.77
CA PRO A 29 7.08 43.00 -35.04
C PRO A 29 8.55 43.45 -35.04
N ALA A 30 9.41 42.42 -35.12
CA ALA A 30 10.81 42.41 -35.58
C ALA A 30 11.89 42.89 -34.61
N LEU A 31 12.87 42.01 -34.38
CA LEU A 31 14.29 42.23 -34.69
C LEU A 31 15.08 40.94 -34.41
N THR A 32 15.59 40.31 -35.47
CA THR A 32 16.71 39.37 -35.42
C THR A 32 18.02 40.13 -35.18
N PRO A 33 18.97 39.51 -34.45
CA PRO A 33 20.36 39.63 -34.86
C PRO A 33 21.12 38.30 -34.91
N ALA A 34 22.15 38.38 -35.75
CA ALA A 34 23.08 37.42 -36.31
C ALA A 34 23.89 36.51 -35.34
N PRO A 35 24.51 35.43 -35.87
CA PRO A 35 25.28 34.47 -35.09
C PRO A 35 26.64 35.03 -34.65
N ALA A 36 27.07 34.63 -33.44
CA ALA A 36 28.36 35.00 -32.88
C ALA A 36 29.52 34.26 -33.58
N THR A 37 30.48 35.06 -34.02
CA THR A 37 31.73 34.70 -34.67
C THR A 37 32.69 33.99 -33.71
N ALA A 38 33.13 32.77 -34.05
CA ALA A 38 34.25 32.10 -33.39
C ALA A 38 35.58 32.79 -33.77
N THR A 39 36.41 33.09 -32.76
CA THR A 39 37.79 33.60 -32.96
C THR A 39 38.77 32.48 -32.56
N PRO A 40 39.83 32.21 -33.35
CA PRO A 40 40.74 31.10 -33.11
C PRO A 40 41.86 31.50 -32.13
N THR A 41 42.11 30.66 -31.12
CA THR A 41 43.28 30.81 -30.25
C THR A 41 44.38 29.85 -30.69
N ALA A 42 45.57 30.42 -30.89
CA ALA A 42 46.79 29.82 -31.40
C ALA A 42 47.43 28.78 -30.44
N PRO A 43 48.36 27.94 -30.91
CA PRO A 43 48.82 26.73 -30.22
C PRO A 43 49.88 27.06 -29.15
N THR A 44 49.69 26.51 -27.95
CA THR A 44 50.71 26.51 -26.90
C THR A 44 51.67 25.33 -27.10
N VAL A 45 52.95 25.67 -27.19
CA VAL A 45 54.10 24.78 -27.39
C VAL A 45 54.32 23.89 -26.15
N ALA A 46 54.48 22.58 -26.37
CA ALA A 46 54.82 21.59 -25.36
C ALA A 46 56.33 21.61 -25.00
N PRO A 47 56.72 21.46 -23.72
CA PRO A 47 58.11 21.17 -23.33
C PRO A 47 58.44 19.67 -23.51
N PRO A 48 59.72 19.31 -23.69
CA PRO A 48 60.15 17.95 -24.04
C PRO A 48 60.08 16.98 -22.85
N THR A 49 59.73 15.75 -23.20
CA THR A 49 59.66 14.55 -22.36
C THR A 49 61.04 14.11 -21.86
N PRO A 50 61.22 13.81 -20.56
CA PRO A 50 62.25 12.89 -20.13
C PRO A 50 61.69 11.47 -20.12
N THR A 51 62.32 10.63 -20.93
CA THR A 51 62.16 9.18 -20.98
C THR A 51 62.78 8.57 -19.72
N ASP A 52 61.96 8.19 -18.75
CA ASP A 52 62.23 7.06 -17.86
C ASP A 52 60.90 6.63 -17.21
N THR A 53 60.34 5.51 -17.67
CA THR A 53 59.11 4.92 -17.12
C THR A 53 59.51 3.90 -16.06
N PRO A 54 59.19 4.13 -14.77
CA PRO A 54 59.31 3.09 -13.74
C PRO A 54 58.34 1.94 -14.08
N PRO A 55 58.68 0.67 -13.80
CA PRO A 55 57.75 -0.43 -14.01
C PRO A 55 56.46 -0.17 -13.21
N ALA A 56 55.32 -0.40 -13.85
CA ALA A 56 54.01 -0.26 -13.24
C ALA A 56 53.96 -1.05 -11.92
N PRO A 57 53.44 -0.46 -10.82
CA PRO A 57 53.21 -1.21 -9.61
C PRO A 57 52.24 -2.34 -9.97
N THR A 58 52.67 -3.58 -9.72
CA THR A 58 51.77 -4.72 -9.68
C THR A 58 50.64 -4.36 -8.73
N GLU A 59 49.44 -4.10 -9.26
CA GLU A 59 48.24 -3.94 -8.45
C GLU A 59 48.09 -5.24 -7.67
N THR A 60 48.41 -5.15 -6.37
CA THR A 60 48.05 -6.20 -5.42
C THR A 60 46.52 -6.24 -5.46
N PRO A 61 45.89 -7.41 -5.70
CA PRO A 61 44.45 -7.52 -5.61
C PRO A 61 44.01 -6.87 -4.30
N PRO A 62 42.95 -6.04 -4.29
CA PRO A 62 42.45 -5.48 -3.05
C PRO A 62 42.28 -6.63 -2.06
N PRO A 63 42.74 -6.47 -0.80
CA PRO A 63 42.56 -7.51 0.20
C PRO A 63 41.08 -7.93 0.20
N PRO A 64 40.78 -9.23 0.30
CA PRO A 64 39.40 -9.69 0.29
C PRO A 64 38.62 -8.89 1.33
N THR A 65 37.54 -8.24 0.91
CA THR A 65 36.63 -7.53 1.81
C THR A 65 36.26 -8.50 2.94
N PRO A 66 36.52 -8.15 4.21
CA PRO A 66 36.16 -9.00 5.33
C PRO A 66 34.68 -9.39 5.21
N ALA A 67 34.37 -10.67 5.39
CA ALA A 67 32.99 -11.13 5.40
C ALA A 67 32.22 -10.35 6.48
N ALA A 68 31.09 -9.76 6.11
CA ALA A 68 30.25 -9.02 7.04
C ALA A 68 29.77 -9.95 8.16
N LEU A 69 30.02 -9.55 9.40
CA LEU A 69 29.51 -10.23 10.59
C LEU A 69 28.11 -9.72 10.98
N LEU A 70 27.92 -8.41 10.92
CA LEU A 70 26.68 -7.72 11.30
C LEU A 70 25.90 -7.30 10.06
N PRO A 71 24.55 -7.26 10.12
CA PRO A 71 23.69 -6.88 8.99
C PRO A 71 23.73 -5.37 8.68
N ALA A 72 24.13 -4.55 9.67
CA ALA A 72 24.31 -3.11 9.56
C ALA A 72 25.38 -2.65 10.57
N PRO A 73 25.94 -1.44 10.40
CA PRO A 73 26.78 -0.84 11.43
C PRO A 73 26.02 -0.73 12.75
N LEU A 74 26.71 -0.95 13.87
CA LEU A 74 26.15 -0.86 15.22
C LEU A 74 26.65 0.41 15.92
N TYR A 75 25.73 1.21 16.44
CA TYR A 75 26.04 2.37 17.28
C TYR A 75 25.82 2.00 18.74
N VAL A 76 26.80 2.30 19.58
CA VAL A 76 26.80 1.97 21.01
C VAL A 76 27.12 3.21 21.82
N LEU A 77 26.27 3.53 22.81
CA LEU A 77 26.62 4.49 23.85
C LEU A 77 27.56 3.81 24.84
N ASP A 78 28.83 4.19 24.79
CA ASP A 78 29.90 3.57 25.56
C ASP A 78 29.93 4.03 27.02
N ALA A 79 30.73 3.34 27.83
CA ALA A 79 30.88 3.64 29.26
C ALA A 79 31.45 5.05 29.55
N ALA A 80 32.05 5.73 28.57
CA ALA A 80 32.51 7.11 28.70
C ALA A 80 31.40 8.13 28.35
N GLY A 81 30.19 7.67 28.06
CA GLY A 81 29.08 8.50 27.63
C GLY A 81 29.30 9.05 26.22
N GLN A 82 29.94 8.31 25.33
CA GLN A 82 30.11 8.69 23.92
C GLN A 82 29.53 7.63 23.00
N VAL A 83 29.05 8.05 21.82
CA VAL A 83 28.58 7.13 20.80
C VAL A 83 29.77 6.63 19.99
N GLN A 84 29.93 5.31 19.95
CA GLN A 84 30.88 4.59 19.10
C GLN A 84 30.12 3.89 17.97
N ARG A 85 30.73 3.80 16.78
CA ARG A 85 30.20 3.08 15.62
C ARG A 85 31.11 1.89 15.33
N LEU A 86 30.53 0.69 15.32
CA LEU A 86 31.16 -0.55 14.92
C LEU A 86 30.69 -0.91 13.51
N GLU A 87 31.62 -1.12 12.60
CA GLU A 87 31.29 -1.50 11.22
C GLU A 87 30.74 -2.92 11.11
N VAL A 88 30.21 -3.24 9.94
CA VAL A 88 29.61 -4.55 9.64
C VAL A 88 30.58 -5.72 9.78
N ASP A 89 31.89 -5.49 9.77
CA ASP A 89 32.89 -6.53 10.04
C ASP A 89 32.95 -6.96 11.52
N GLY A 90 32.27 -6.22 12.42
CA GLY A 90 32.21 -6.48 13.85
C GLY A 90 33.50 -6.22 14.61
N SER A 91 34.49 -5.57 13.99
CA SER A 91 35.82 -5.34 14.57
C SER A 91 36.34 -3.91 14.40
N THR A 92 35.96 -3.22 13.32
CA THR A 92 36.36 -1.84 13.05
C THR A 92 35.48 -0.89 13.84
N LEU A 93 36.05 -0.28 14.89
CA LEU A 93 35.38 0.65 15.78
C LEU A 93 35.86 2.09 15.55
N ALA A 94 34.92 3.03 15.46
CA ALA A 94 35.21 4.45 15.30
C ALA A 94 34.39 5.32 16.29
N PRO A 95 35.00 6.32 16.94
CA PRO A 95 34.26 7.28 17.76
C PRO A 95 33.44 8.23 16.88
N VAL A 96 32.15 8.37 17.20
CA VAL A 96 31.20 9.26 16.51
C VAL A 96 31.12 10.60 17.23
N THR A 97 30.90 10.58 18.55
CA THR A 97 30.78 11.81 19.35
C THR A 97 32.01 12.09 20.20
N ARG A 98 32.20 13.37 20.55
CA ARG A 98 33.20 13.86 21.52
C ARG A 98 32.59 14.95 22.41
N ALA A 99 31.40 14.67 22.94
CA ALA A 99 30.61 15.61 23.73
C ALA A 99 31.24 15.84 25.12
N ALA A 100 31.52 17.09 25.47
CA ALA A 100 32.20 17.43 26.73
C ALA A 100 31.40 17.03 27.98
N GLU A 101 30.07 17.12 27.95
CA GLU A 101 29.18 16.70 29.04
C GLU A 101 28.69 15.25 28.91
N GLY A 102 29.17 14.52 27.90
CA GLY A 102 28.67 13.20 27.55
C GLY A 102 27.29 13.24 26.87
N VAL A 103 26.99 12.15 26.18
CA VAL A 103 25.72 11.88 25.54
C VAL A 103 24.80 11.19 26.54
N THR A 104 23.60 11.74 26.74
CA THR A 104 22.61 11.18 27.68
C THR A 104 21.51 10.37 26.99
N ASP A 105 21.29 10.59 25.70
CA ASP A 105 20.36 9.82 24.86
C ASP A 105 20.74 9.98 23.38
N PHE A 106 20.41 8.99 22.55
CA PHE A 106 20.67 9.04 21.12
C PHE A 106 19.74 8.13 20.31
N ASP A 107 19.61 8.46 19.03
CA ASP A 107 19.01 7.59 18.02
C ASP A 107 19.74 7.72 16.68
N VAL A 108 19.54 6.72 15.81
CA VAL A 108 20.19 6.67 14.50
C VAL A 108 19.14 6.54 13.42
N SER A 109 19.24 7.36 12.38
CA SER A 109 18.33 7.29 11.24
C SER A 109 18.49 5.95 10.52
N PRO A 110 17.40 5.17 10.36
CA PRO A 110 17.46 3.88 9.67
C PRO A 110 17.69 4.02 8.16
N VAL A 111 17.55 5.24 7.61
CA VAL A 111 17.67 5.53 6.17
C VAL A 111 19.05 6.06 5.83
N THR A 112 19.55 7.02 6.61
CA THR A 112 20.81 7.73 6.30
C THR A 112 21.98 7.31 7.17
N GLY A 113 21.71 6.70 8.33
CA GLY A 113 22.71 6.47 9.38
C GLY A 113 23.08 7.72 10.18
N ALA A 114 22.44 8.87 9.93
CA ALA A 114 22.66 10.09 10.69
C ALA A 114 22.33 9.90 12.18
N LEU A 115 23.07 10.57 13.04
CA LEU A 115 22.94 10.49 14.49
C LEU A 115 22.16 11.70 15.01
N ALA A 116 21.19 11.46 15.89
CA ALA A 116 20.60 12.48 16.75
C ALA A 116 20.97 12.14 18.20
N TYR A 117 21.41 13.13 18.97
CA TYR A 117 21.82 12.88 20.35
C TYR A 117 21.59 14.08 21.28
N VAL A 118 21.44 13.81 22.57
CA VAL A 118 21.35 14.85 23.61
C VAL A 118 22.67 14.96 24.37
N SER A 119 23.21 16.18 24.44
CA SER A 119 24.35 16.56 25.28
C SER A 119 24.12 17.97 25.81
N ALA A 120 24.49 18.23 27.07
CA ALA A 120 24.30 19.55 27.72
C ALA A 120 22.86 20.11 27.59
N ASN A 121 21.86 19.21 27.62
CA ASN A 121 20.44 19.51 27.42
C ASN A 121 20.12 20.23 26.09
N ALA A 122 20.90 19.93 25.05
CA ALA A 122 20.65 20.33 23.66
C ALA A 122 20.55 19.09 22.77
N LEU A 123 19.67 19.15 21.78
CA LEU A 123 19.53 18.16 20.72
C LEU A 123 20.49 18.51 19.58
N HIS A 124 21.37 17.57 19.26
CA HIS A 124 22.33 17.62 18.17
C HIS A 124 21.92 16.69 17.04
N VAL A 125 22.31 17.04 15.81
CA VAL A 125 22.29 16.15 14.65
C VAL A 125 23.66 16.15 14.00
N ALA A 126 24.16 14.96 13.67
CA ALA A 126 25.42 14.76 12.97
C ALA A 126 25.28 13.66 11.90
N GLY A 127 26.20 13.64 10.93
CA GLY A 127 26.30 12.56 9.96
C GLY A 127 26.71 11.22 10.59
N PRO A 128 26.71 10.12 9.82
CA PRO A 128 26.97 8.78 10.33
C PRO A 128 28.30 8.59 11.07
N ASN A 129 29.32 9.41 10.79
CA ASN A 129 30.63 9.36 11.45
C ASN A 129 30.87 10.56 12.38
N GLY A 130 29.82 11.33 12.70
CA GLY A 130 29.90 12.49 13.58
C GLY A 130 30.35 13.78 12.88
N GLU A 131 30.47 13.76 11.56
CA GLU A 131 30.67 14.95 10.74
C GLU A 131 29.44 15.88 10.77
N GLU A 132 29.64 17.16 10.47
CA GLU A 132 28.56 18.16 10.39
C GLU A 132 27.69 18.27 11.67
N ASP A 133 28.26 17.93 12.83
CA ASP A 133 27.59 18.11 14.13
C ASP A 133 27.12 19.55 14.32
N ARG A 134 25.82 19.70 14.53
CA ARG A 134 25.17 20.98 14.80
C ARG A 134 24.08 20.80 15.85
N ILE A 135 23.90 21.85 16.64
CA ILE A 135 22.76 21.97 17.56
C ILE A 135 21.51 22.24 16.72
N LEU A 136 20.53 21.34 16.83
CA LEU A 136 19.22 21.49 16.22
C LEU A 136 18.27 22.30 17.11
N LEU A 137 18.33 22.06 18.42
CA LEU A 137 17.47 22.70 19.42
C LEU A 137 18.16 22.72 20.79
N SER A 138 18.03 23.82 21.53
CA SER A 138 18.44 23.89 22.94
C SER A 138 17.20 23.95 23.84
N ALA A 139 17.20 23.20 24.94
CA ALA A 139 16.05 23.13 25.87
C ALA A 139 15.43 24.49 26.29
N PRO A 140 16.22 25.55 26.57
CA PRO A 140 15.65 26.84 26.95
C PRO A 140 14.77 27.49 25.87
N ALA A 141 14.83 27.01 24.62
CA ALA A 141 13.95 27.46 23.53
C ALA A 141 12.52 26.90 23.67
N LEU A 142 12.32 25.81 24.41
CA LEU A 142 11.00 25.22 24.64
C LEU A 142 10.32 25.79 25.89
N SER A 143 11.07 25.90 26.99
CA SER A 143 10.56 26.45 28.24
C SER A 143 11.67 27.17 29.01
N SER A 144 11.28 28.24 29.69
CA SER A 144 12.15 28.98 30.60
C SER A 144 12.30 28.31 31.97
N ASP A 145 11.52 27.25 32.24
CA ASP A 145 11.66 26.41 33.43
C ASP A 145 12.74 25.32 33.19
N PRO A 146 13.92 25.40 33.83
CA PRO A 146 15.02 24.45 33.63
C PRO A 146 14.66 23.01 34.03
N GLY A 147 13.67 22.82 34.92
CA GLY A 147 13.23 21.50 35.37
C GLY A 147 12.23 20.83 34.43
N ALA A 148 11.52 21.61 33.61
CA ALA A 148 10.45 21.12 32.74
C ALA A 148 10.93 20.75 31.33
N ALA A 149 12.08 21.27 30.86
CA ALA A 149 12.56 21.10 29.48
C ALA A 149 13.76 20.15 29.34
N ARG A 150 13.81 19.03 30.08
CA ARG A 150 14.89 18.05 29.86
C ARG A 150 14.66 17.28 28.56
N LEU A 151 15.56 17.42 27.59
CA LEU A 151 15.51 16.71 26.33
C LEU A 151 15.93 15.24 26.52
N HIS A 152 15.10 14.31 26.05
CA HIS A 152 15.34 12.86 26.12
C HIS A 152 14.34 12.12 25.21
N SER A 153 14.42 10.79 25.18
CA SER A 153 13.61 9.87 24.39
C SER A 153 13.61 10.24 22.90
N LEU A 154 14.79 10.29 22.28
CA LEU A 154 14.93 10.61 20.86
C LEU A 154 14.48 9.45 19.96
N HIS A 155 13.68 9.76 18.94
CA HIS A 155 13.25 8.78 17.94
C HIS A 155 13.18 9.39 16.54
N PHE A 156 14.04 8.95 15.64
CA PHE A 156 13.89 9.23 14.21
C PHE A 156 12.60 8.60 13.68
N SER A 157 11.91 9.31 12.80
CA SER A 157 10.87 8.72 11.98
C SER A 157 11.45 7.62 11.09
N PRO A 158 10.66 6.64 10.64
CA PRO A 158 11.13 5.57 9.75
C PRO A 158 11.78 6.08 8.45
N GLY A 159 11.31 7.23 7.92
CA GLY A 159 11.92 7.91 6.77
C GLY A 159 13.14 8.79 7.10
N GLY A 160 13.35 9.12 8.38
CA GLY A 160 14.49 9.91 8.86
C GLY A 160 14.32 11.43 8.72
N GLU A 161 13.21 11.92 8.16
CA GLU A 161 12.97 13.37 7.98
C GLU A 161 12.56 14.10 9.27
N ARG A 162 12.13 13.36 10.30
CA ARG A 162 11.64 13.92 11.57
C ARG A 162 12.27 13.24 12.76
N ILE A 163 12.38 13.98 13.87
CA ILE A 163 12.82 13.47 15.17
C ILE A 163 11.72 13.77 16.19
N ALA A 164 11.18 12.73 16.82
CA ALA A 164 10.36 12.86 18.02
C ALA A 164 11.24 12.89 19.26
N PHE A 165 10.88 13.72 20.24
CA PHE A 165 11.61 13.82 21.50
C PHE A 165 10.70 14.31 22.63
N ALA A 166 11.12 14.09 23.86
CA ALA A 166 10.46 14.61 25.06
C ALA A 166 11.15 15.86 25.60
N GLY A 167 10.34 16.80 26.08
CA GLY A 167 10.72 18.00 26.83
C GLY A 167 9.67 18.27 27.92
N ASP A 168 8.94 19.39 27.84
CA ASP A 168 7.72 19.64 28.62
C ASP A 168 6.45 19.00 28.01
N GLY A 169 6.67 18.06 27.10
CA GLY A 169 5.69 17.28 26.36
C GLY A 169 6.41 16.45 25.28
N VAL A 170 5.66 15.83 24.39
CA VAL A 170 6.18 15.17 23.19
C VAL A 170 6.18 16.16 22.04
N TYR A 171 7.35 16.35 21.44
CA TYR A 171 7.55 17.21 20.28
C TYR A 171 8.03 16.41 19.08
N VAL A 172 7.81 16.97 17.90
CA VAL A 172 8.41 16.53 16.64
C VAL A 172 9.09 17.72 15.98
N ILE A 173 10.32 17.53 15.52
CA ILE A 173 11.10 18.55 14.78
C ILE A 173 11.61 17.97 13.46
N PRO A 174 11.63 18.75 12.36
CA PRO A 174 12.28 18.32 11.12
C PRO A 174 13.79 18.13 11.33
N THR A 175 14.35 17.06 10.77
CA THR A 175 15.80 16.78 10.84
C THR A 175 16.62 17.89 10.19
N ALA A 176 16.08 18.56 9.16
CA ALA A 176 16.71 19.73 8.53
C ALA A 176 16.82 20.95 9.47
N GLY A 177 16.01 21.01 10.52
CA GLY A 177 15.84 22.17 11.40
C GLY A 177 14.54 22.92 11.09
N GLY A 178 14.16 23.81 12.00
CA GLY A 178 12.88 24.51 11.99
C GLY A 178 12.27 24.58 13.39
N GLU A 179 11.05 25.11 13.47
CA GLU A 179 10.32 25.17 14.75
C GLU A 179 9.82 23.76 15.15
N PRO A 180 10.02 23.34 16.41
CA PRO A 180 9.46 22.10 16.91
C PRO A 180 7.93 22.21 17.05
N THR A 181 7.23 21.16 16.66
CA THR A 181 5.77 21.04 16.80
C THR A 181 5.44 20.24 18.05
N LEU A 182 4.64 20.81 18.95
CA LEU A 182 4.12 20.10 20.12
C LEU A 182 3.02 19.12 19.68
N VAL A 183 3.24 17.84 19.94
CA VAL A 183 2.32 16.75 19.61
C VAL A 183 1.44 16.37 20.81
N GLN A 184 2.02 16.37 22.01
CA GLN A 184 1.29 16.07 23.25
C GLN A 184 1.90 16.84 24.42
N ALA A 185 1.13 17.71 25.07
CA ALA A 185 1.58 18.43 26.26
C ALA A 185 1.61 17.52 27.51
N ASN A 186 2.50 17.82 28.46
CA ASN A 186 2.40 17.31 29.82
C ASN A 186 1.15 17.80 30.52
N ASP A 187 0.64 17.00 31.45
CA ASP A 187 -0.49 17.44 32.27
C ASP A 187 -0.05 18.56 33.22
N PRO A 188 -0.92 19.53 33.55
CA PRO A 188 -0.56 20.58 34.50
C PRO A 188 -0.17 19.98 35.85
N PRO A 189 0.93 20.43 36.49
CA PRO A 189 1.49 19.79 37.67
C PRO A 189 0.53 19.72 38.87
N ASP A 190 -0.40 20.67 38.97
CA ASP A 190 -1.41 20.73 40.03
C ASP A 190 -2.62 19.82 39.78
N SER A 191 -2.69 19.14 38.64
CA SER A 191 -3.80 18.24 38.30
C SER A 191 -3.70 16.92 39.08
N PRO A 192 -4.80 16.44 39.68
CA PRO A 192 -4.83 15.10 40.28
C PRO A 192 -4.47 14.03 39.24
N GLY A 193 -3.39 13.29 39.49
CA GLY A 193 -2.89 12.28 38.54
C GLY A 193 -2.16 12.86 37.33
N ALA A 194 -1.55 14.04 37.45
CA ALA A 194 -0.69 14.63 36.43
C ALA A 194 0.38 13.63 35.96
N GLY A 195 0.45 13.44 34.66
CA GLY A 195 1.43 12.60 33.98
C GLY A 195 2.35 13.42 33.10
N THR A 196 3.54 12.86 32.88
CA THR A 196 4.51 13.35 31.89
C THR A 196 4.51 12.42 30.70
N TYR A 197 4.59 12.95 29.49
CA TYR A 197 4.54 12.19 28.26
C TYR A 197 5.89 12.19 27.57
N PHE A 198 6.28 11.03 27.03
CA PHE A 198 7.46 10.89 26.19
C PHE A 198 7.20 9.90 25.04
N PRO A 199 7.85 10.09 23.88
CA PRO A 199 7.73 9.15 22.78
C PRO A 199 8.47 7.85 23.08
N VAL A 200 7.95 6.75 22.53
CA VAL A 200 8.49 5.39 22.71
C VAL A 200 8.87 4.75 21.38
N ALA A 201 8.09 4.97 20.32
CA ALA A 201 8.42 4.51 18.97
C ALA A 201 7.48 5.15 17.93
N TRP A 202 7.98 5.36 16.72
CA TRP A 202 7.13 5.64 15.56
C TRP A 202 6.44 4.37 15.06
N SER A 203 5.23 4.50 14.53
CA SER A 203 4.64 3.47 13.68
C SER A 203 5.49 3.29 12.40
N PRO A 204 5.49 2.10 11.77
CA PRO A 204 6.33 1.82 10.60
C PRO A 204 6.13 2.78 9.41
N ASP A 205 4.91 3.29 9.23
CA ASP A 205 4.53 4.29 8.22
C ASP A 205 4.88 5.73 8.63
N GLY A 206 5.35 5.94 9.86
CA GLY A 206 5.67 7.26 10.40
C GLY A 206 4.46 8.16 10.67
N SER A 207 3.21 7.67 10.55
CA SER A 207 2.00 8.50 10.72
C SER A 207 1.55 8.65 12.18
N ARG A 208 2.02 7.77 13.08
CA ARG A 208 1.62 7.70 14.48
C ARG A 208 2.84 7.55 15.38
N LEU A 209 2.70 8.00 16.62
CA LEU A 209 3.65 7.80 17.71
C LEU A 209 3.04 6.93 18.79
N LEU A 210 3.75 5.89 19.19
CA LEU A 210 3.55 5.29 20.50
C LEU A 210 4.21 6.21 21.53
N ILE A 211 3.42 6.65 22.51
CA ILE A 211 3.85 7.50 23.61
C ILE A 211 3.53 6.83 24.93
N GLU A 212 4.34 7.09 25.95
CA GLU A 212 4.07 6.69 27.31
C GLU A 212 3.70 7.91 28.14
N ARG A 213 2.66 7.77 28.96
CA ARG A 213 2.30 8.69 30.03
C ARG A 213 2.77 8.11 31.35
N ALA A 214 3.86 8.63 31.90
CA ALA A 214 4.36 8.25 33.21
C ALA A 214 3.67 9.06 34.32
N PHE A 215 3.30 8.37 35.41
CA PHE A 215 2.73 8.97 36.60
C PHE A 215 3.74 8.96 37.75
N TYR A 216 3.66 9.96 38.63
CA TYR A 216 4.51 10.02 39.83
C TYR A 216 4.25 8.88 40.83
N THR A 217 3.08 8.25 40.80
CA THR A 217 2.61 7.33 41.88
C THR A 217 2.14 5.97 41.40
N THR A 218 2.06 5.72 40.09
CA THR A 218 1.54 4.47 39.49
C THR A 218 2.29 4.08 38.22
N SER A 219 2.10 2.84 37.76
CA SER A 219 2.62 2.37 36.47
C SER A 219 2.16 3.27 35.33
N GLY A 220 3.06 3.56 34.38
CA GLY A 220 2.77 4.36 33.19
C GLY A 220 1.70 3.73 32.29
N MET A 221 1.15 4.53 31.37
CA MET A 221 0.15 4.11 30.39
C MET A 221 0.68 4.35 28.98
N LEU A 222 0.54 3.36 28.08
CA LEU A 222 0.86 3.52 26.67
C LEU A 222 -0.34 4.07 25.90
N LEU A 223 -0.06 4.93 24.94
CA LEU A 223 -1.04 5.52 24.04
C LEU A 223 -0.47 5.59 22.63
N VAL A 224 -1.33 5.48 21.62
CA VAL A 224 -0.99 5.78 20.23
C VAL A 224 -1.55 7.16 19.90
N LYS A 225 -0.69 8.08 19.48
CA LYS A 225 -1.03 9.45 19.05
C LYS A 225 -0.86 9.57 17.54
N SER A 226 -1.89 10.03 16.84
CA SER A 226 -1.77 10.37 15.42
C SER A 226 -1.04 11.69 15.22
N ILE A 227 -0.19 11.75 14.19
CA ILE A 227 0.47 12.99 13.80
C ILE A 227 -0.45 13.75 12.83
N GLY A 228 -0.67 15.03 13.11
CA GLY A 228 -1.56 15.89 12.31
C GLY A 228 -3.05 15.83 12.66
N PHE A 229 -3.47 14.86 13.49
CA PHE A 229 -4.83 14.76 14.01
C PHE A 229 -4.83 14.68 15.53
N ASP A 230 -5.81 15.32 16.18
CA ASP A 230 -5.94 15.25 17.63
C ASP A 230 -6.66 13.97 18.09
N SER A 231 -6.12 12.82 17.70
CA SER A 231 -6.63 11.49 18.06
C SER A 231 -5.63 10.73 18.93
N VAL A 232 -6.14 10.10 19.99
CA VAL A 232 -5.36 9.33 20.97
C VAL A 232 -6.07 8.01 21.25
N THR A 233 -5.36 6.90 21.10
CA THR A 233 -5.84 5.56 21.43
C THR A 233 -5.09 5.01 22.65
N PRO A 234 -5.74 4.88 23.82
CA PRO A 234 -5.09 4.31 25.00
C PRO A 234 -4.92 2.80 24.84
N LEU A 235 -3.73 2.28 25.13
CA LEU A 235 -3.45 0.84 25.12
C LEU A 235 -3.49 0.22 26.54
N GLY A 236 -3.40 1.05 27.58
CA GLY A 236 -3.38 0.58 28.97
C GLY A 236 -1.98 0.53 29.56
N SER A 237 -1.72 -0.37 30.51
CA SER A 237 -0.47 -0.38 31.30
C SER A 237 0.78 -0.51 30.41
N GLY A 238 1.76 0.37 30.63
CA GLY A 238 2.88 0.58 29.72
C GLY A 238 4.10 -0.33 29.84
N CYS A 239 4.01 -1.44 30.60
CA CYS A 239 5.12 -2.39 30.68
C CYS A 239 4.92 -3.59 29.74
N CYS A 240 5.95 -4.18 29.13
CA CYS A 240 7.35 -3.78 29.03
C CYS A 240 7.79 -4.00 27.56
N GLU A 241 8.68 -3.14 27.05
CA GLU A 241 9.21 -3.19 25.67
C GLU A 241 8.14 -3.30 24.58
N PRO A 242 7.32 -2.26 24.39
CA PRO A 242 6.38 -2.26 23.29
C PRO A 242 7.08 -2.31 21.94
N SER A 243 6.57 -3.13 21.03
CA SER A 243 7.06 -3.20 19.65
C SER A 243 5.91 -3.21 18.65
N TRP A 244 6.04 -2.39 17.59
CA TRP A 244 5.09 -2.39 16.49
C TRP A 244 5.23 -3.65 15.64
N SER A 245 4.11 -4.19 15.16
CA SER A 245 4.11 -5.09 14.01
C SER A 245 4.57 -4.35 12.74
N PRO A 246 5.17 -5.04 11.75
CA PRO A 246 5.65 -4.40 10.53
C PRO A 246 4.60 -3.62 9.74
N ASP A 247 3.33 -4.06 9.80
CA ASP A 247 2.18 -3.41 9.18
C ASP A 247 1.63 -2.21 9.98
N GLY A 248 2.14 -1.96 11.19
CA GLY A 248 1.65 -0.91 12.07
C GLY A 248 0.27 -1.17 12.68
N ARG A 249 -0.31 -2.36 12.52
CA ARG A 249 -1.62 -2.67 13.07
C ARG A 249 -1.59 -2.94 14.57
N TYR A 250 -0.59 -3.70 15.02
CA TYR A 250 -0.48 -4.19 16.38
C TYR A 250 0.70 -3.58 17.14
N VAL A 251 0.54 -3.44 18.45
CA VAL A 251 1.65 -3.22 19.39
C VAL A 251 1.74 -4.43 20.33
N TYR A 252 2.86 -5.15 20.26
CA TYR A 252 3.17 -6.26 21.16
C TYR A 252 3.78 -5.74 22.45
N LEU A 253 3.37 -6.30 23.60
CA LEU A 253 3.99 -6.03 24.91
C LEU A 253 4.55 -7.32 25.50
N SER A 254 5.81 -7.27 25.88
CA SER A 254 6.50 -8.38 26.54
C SER A 254 6.24 -8.33 28.05
N GLY A 255 5.97 -9.48 28.65
CA GLY A 255 5.82 -9.67 30.10
C GLY A 255 6.98 -10.48 30.67
N PRO A 256 8.16 -9.88 30.86
CA PRO A 256 9.34 -10.61 31.34
C PRO A 256 9.34 -10.75 32.88
N TYR A 257 8.43 -10.08 33.58
CA TYR A 257 8.32 -10.07 35.03
C TYR A 257 7.03 -10.71 35.54
N TYR A 258 7.12 -11.31 36.73
CA TYR A 258 5.96 -11.76 37.51
C TYR A 258 5.87 -10.95 38.80
N GLY A 259 4.75 -10.23 39.00
CA GLY A 259 4.53 -9.44 40.21
C GLY A 259 3.13 -8.82 40.31
N MET A 260 2.83 -8.17 41.45
CA MET A 260 1.48 -7.69 41.77
C MET A 260 0.92 -6.61 40.82
N ARG A 261 1.77 -6.00 39.97
CA ARG A 261 1.40 -4.94 39.03
C ARG A 261 1.89 -5.18 37.59
N VAL A 262 2.49 -6.35 37.32
CA VAL A 262 3.02 -6.70 35.99
C VAL A 262 2.58 -8.12 35.68
N GLU A 263 1.76 -8.26 34.63
CA GLU A 263 1.32 -9.57 34.16
C GLU A 263 2.42 -10.15 33.24
N PRO A 264 2.92 -11.38 33.53
CA PRO A 264 3.87 -12.06 32.65
C PRO A 264 3.20 -12.50 31.36
N GLY A 265 4.01 -12.97 30.41
CA GLY A 265 3.54 -13.55 29.15
C GLY A 265 3.66 -12.59 27.98
N LEU A 266 2.74 -12.68 27.03
CA LEU A 266 2.74 -11.93 25.78
C LEU A 266 1.33 -11.45 25.46
N ARG A 267 1.22 -10.19 25.07
CA ARG A 267 -0.04 -9.56 24.65
C ARG A 267 0.19 -8.68 23.44
N ARG A 268 -0.85 -8.44 22.67
CA ARG A 268 -0.85 -7.43 21.60
C ARG A 268 -2.09 -6.56 21.67
N HIS A 269 -1.97 -5.34 21.18
CA HIS A 269 -3.07 -4.38 21.10
C HIS A 269 -3.34 -4.02 19.64
N ASP A 270 -4.60 -4.11 19.21
CA ASP A 270 -5.02 -3.63 17.89
C ASP A 270 -5.22 -2.11 17.94
N THR A 271 -4.39 -1.37 17.20
CA THR A 271 -4.38 0.09 17.22
C THR A 271 -5.47 0.74 16.39
N TYR A 272 -6.19 -0.04 15.57
CA TYR A 272 -7.33 0.43 14.78
C TYR A 272 -8.66 0.08 15.43
N ASN A 273 -8.68 -0.91 16.32
CA ASN A 273 -9.86 -1.31 17.09
C ASN A 273 -9.80 -0.78 18.52
N GLU A 274 -9.72 0.55 18.68
CA GLU A 274 -9.73 1.25 19.98
C GLU A 274 -8.72 0.72 21.02
N GLY A 275 -7.58 0.16 20.58
CA GLY A 275 -6.56 -0.39 21.49
C GLY A 275 -6.93 -1.76 22.07
N ALA A 276 -7.87 -2.48 21.45
CA ALA A 276 -8.35 -3.79 21.89
C ALA A 276 -7.18 -4.73 22.23
N LYS A 277 -7.17 -5.19 23.48
CA LYS A 277 -6.13 -6.07 24.03
C LYS A 277 -6.44 -7.53 23.73
N GLU A 278 -5.47 -8.23 23.18
CA GLU A 278 -5.45 -9.67 23.06
C GLU A 278 -4.32 -10.25 23.92
N VAL A 279 -4.65 -11.18 24.81
CA VAL A 279 -3.67 -11.93 25.61
C VAL A 279 -3.30 -13.18 24.84
N LEU A 280 -2.09 -13.23 24.31
CA LEU A 280 -1.60 -14.34 23.50
C LEU A 280 -1.07 -15.46 24.39
N VAL A 281 -0.24 -15.09 25.36
CA VAL A 281 0.24 -15.96 26.42
C VAL A 281 -0.03 -15.27 27.75
N GLY A 282 -0.90 -15.85 28.56
CA GLY A 282 -1.33 -15.28 29.83
C GLY A 282 -0.79 -16.06 31.03
N LEU A 283 -0.87 -15.44 32.21
CA LEU A 283 -0.62 -16.11 33.47
C LEU A 283 -1.70 -17.17 33.75
N ASP A 284 -1.31 -18.45 33.81
CA ASP A 284 -2.15 -19.50 34.41
C ASP A 284 -1.95 -19.52 35.92
N LEU A 285 -3.01 -19.18 36.67
CA LEU A 285 -2.99 -19.18 38.13
C LEU A 285 -2.87 -20.60 38.71
N ASN A 286 -3.28 -21.63 37.97
CA ASN A 286 -3.24 -23.03 38.39
C ASN A 286 -1.92 -23.74 38.03
N SER A 287 -1.17 -23.21 37.06
CA SER A 287 0.15 -23.70 36.72
C SER A 287 1.19 -23.23 37.74
N ASP A 288 2.21 -24.04 38.04
CA ASP A 288 3.40 -23.58 38.76
C ASP A 288 4.40 -22.88 37.83
N LEU A 289 4.21 -23.00 36.51
CA LEU A 289 5.11 -22.43 35.52
C LEU A 289 4.66 -21.02 35.10
N LEU A 290 5.66 -20.19 34.82
CA LEU A 290 5.54 -18.84 34.28
C LEU A 290 6.19 -18.84 32.90
N ASP A 291 5.44 -18.33 31.92
CA ASP A 291 5.96 -18.02 30.60
C ASP A 291 6.37 -16.55 30.57
N LEU A 292 7.67 -16.31 30.44
CA LEU A 292 8.26 -14.98 30.45
C LEU A 292 8.81 -14.68 29.05
N PHE A 293 8.40 -13.54 28.50
CA PHE A 293 8.87 -13.04 27.20
C PHE A 293 9.58 -11.71 27.40
N HIS A 294 10.72 -11.55 26.74
CA HIS A 294 11.54 -10.35 26.74
C HIS A 294 11.89 -9.97 25.30
N PHE A 295 11.88 -8.67 24.98
CA PHE A 295 12.17 -8.10 23.67
C PHE A 295 11.46 -8.81 22.50
N ALA A 296 10.18 -9.17 22.68
CA ALA A 296 9.41 -9.80 21.61
C ALA A 296 9.19 -8.82 20.45
N ARG A 297 9.46 -9.27 19.21
CA ARG A 297 9.30 -8.47 18.00
C ARG A 297 8.84 -9.33 16.84
N LEU A 298 7.77 -8.92 16.18
CA LEU A 298 7.34 -9.50 14.92
C LEU A 298 8.20 -8.91 13.79
N LEU A 299 8.89 -9.77 13.04
CA LEU A 299 9.74 -9.36 11.92
C LEU A 299 9.00 -9.53 10.57
N PRO A 300 9.51 -8.97 9.46
CA PRO A 300 8.85 -9.03 8.15
C PRO A 300 8.67 -10.43 7.54
N ASP A 301 9.24 -11.47 8.16
CA ASP A 301 9.03 -12.88 7.81
C ASP A 301 7.77 -13.48 8.48
N ASP A 302 6.94 -12.64 9.10
CA ASP A 302 5.76 -12.98 9.90
C ASP A 302 6.07 -13.92 11.09
N ARG A 303 7.32 -13.92 11.56
CA ARG A 303 7.74 -14.67 12.74
C ARG A 303 8.00 -13.76 13.92
N LEU A 304 7.61 -14.25 15.10
CA LEU A 304 7.88 -13.57 16.36
C LEU A 304 9.24 -14.04 16.89
N TYR A 305 10.17 -13.11 17.02
CA TYR A 305 11.46 -13.34 17.66
C TYR A 305 11.39 -12.81 19.08
N SER A 306 11.85 -13.60 20.04
CA SER A 306 11.80 -13.22 21.45
C SER A 306 12.92 -13.88 22.24
N PHE A 307 13.18 -13.32 23.43
CA PHE A 307 13.94 -14.00 24.46
C PHE A 307 12.94 -14.59 25.45
N TYR A 308 12.81 -15.91 25.42
CA TYR A 308 11.77 -16.64 26.13
C TYR A 308 12.35 -17.52 27.25
N ARG A 309 11.59 -17.63 28.35
CA ARG A 309 11.89 -18.55 29.43
C ARG A 309 10.61 -19.07 30.06
N GLN A 310 10.57 -20.38 30.27
CA GLN A 310 9.65 -21.01 31.19
C GLN A 310 10.35 -21.28 32.53
N ILE A 311 9.75 -20.87 33.65
CA ILE A 311 10.33 -21.03 34.99
C ILE A 311 9.23 -21.26 36.04
N SER A 312 9.52 -22.00 37.12
CA SER A 312 8.57 -22.16 38.22
C SER A 312 8.39 -20.84 39.01
N LYS A 313 7.20 -20.64 39.60
CA LYS A 313 6.93 -19.50 40.49
C LYS A 313 7.87 -19.49 41.69
N ALA A 314 8.21 -20.67 42.21
CA ALA A 314 9.15 -20.82 43.33
C ALA A 314 10.57 -20.39 42.94
N ASP A 315 11.09 -20.86 41.79
CA ASP A 315 12.44 -20.51 41.33
C ASP A 315 12.55 -19.04 40.95
N TYR A 316 11.50 -18.47 40.33
CA TYR A 316 11.45 -17.03 40.05
C TYR A 316 11.49 -16.21 41.36
N SER A 317 10.71 -16.62 42.36
CA SER A 317 10.66 -15.90 43.65
C SER A 317 11.95 -16.06 44.48
N ALA A 318 12.69 -17.15 44.28
CA ALA A 318 13.97 -17.40 44.94
C ALA A 318 15.14 -16.68 44.25
N ALA A 319 14.96 -16.24 42.99
CA ALA A 319 15.98 -15.54 42.25
C ALA A 319 16.17 -14.10 42.78
N ASN A 320 17.42 -13.74 43.09
CA ASN A 320 17.77 -12.37 43.50
C ASN A 320 18.05 -11.44 42.29
N ALA A 321 17.90 -11.94 41.06
CA ALA A 321 18.16 -11.24 39.82
C ALA A 321 17.27 -11.80 38.70
N MET A 322 17.21 -11.09 37.58
CA MET A 322 16.46 -11.52 36.40
C MET A 322 16.99 -12.86 35.89
N PRO A 323 16.13 -13.85 35.59
CA PRO A 323 16.60 -15.13 35.07
C PRO A 323 17.14 -14.97 33.63
N PRO A 324 18.08 -15.82 33.19
CA PRO A 324 18.56 -15.80 31.82
C PRO A 324 17.52 -16.37 30.83
N PHE A 325 17.38 -15.75 29.67
CA PHE A 325 16.41 -16.12 28.63
C PHE A 325 17.10 -16.79 27.45
N PHE A 326 16.37 -17.69 26.77
CA PHE A 326 16.81 -18.31 25.52
C PHE A 326 16.33 -17.52 24.32
N MET A 327 17.16 -17.47 23.28
CA MET A 327 16.75 -16.89 22.00
C MET A 327 15.78 -17.84 21.29
N THR A 328 14.58 -17.38 20.97
CA THR A 328 13.52 -18.19 20.34
C THR A 328 12.88 -17.50 19.16
N ARG A 329 12.31 -18.31 18.27
CA ARG A 329 11.42 -17.90 17.18
C ARG A 329 10.13 -18.68 17.26
N SER A 330 9.00 -18.04 16.97
CA SER A 330 7.69 -18.69 16.95
C SER A 330 6.77 -18.06 15.89
N ALA A 331 5.56 -18.60 15.73
CA ALA A 331 4.48 -17.93 15.01
C ALA A 331 4.10 -16.61 15.70
N ALA A 332 3.36 -15.74 15.01
CA ALA A 332 2.97 -14.41 15.49
C ALA A 332 2.15 -14.41 16.80
N ASP A 333 1.60 -15.57 17.20
CA ASP A 333 0.88 -15.78 18.46
C ASP A 333 1.79 -16.09 19.66
N GLY A 334 3.09 -16.34 19.43
CA GLY A 334 4.04 -16.68 20.48
C GLY A 334 3.97 -18.14 20.97
N VAL A 335 3.04 -18.96 20.49
CA VAL A 335 2.78 -20.34 20.99
C VAL A 335 2.93 -21.39 19.88
N GLY A 336 2.54 -21.06 18.65
CA GLY A 336 2.73 -21.92 17.49
C GLY A 336 4.20 -21.98 17.08
N GLU A 337 4.66 -23.16 16.66
CA GLU A 337 5.98 -23.34 16.01
C GLU A 337 7.17 -22.76 16.80
N VAL A 338 7.15 -22.87 18.12
CA VAL A 338 8.24 -22.39 18.98
C VAL A 338 9.52 -23.20 18.75
N GLU A 339 10.58 -22.50 18.38
CA GLU A 339 11.91 -23.02 18.13
C GLU A 339 12.94 -22.25 18.97
N THR A 340 13.76 -22.98 19.74
CA THR A 340 14.94 -22.42 20.40
C THR A 340 16.07 -22.32 19.39
N LEU A 341 16.51 -21.09 19.11
CA LEU A 341 17.54 -20.81 18.12
C LEU A 341 18.96 -21.01 18.66
N ARG A 342 19.12 -21.04 20.00
CA ARG A 342 20.43 -21.10 20.67
C ARG A 342 20.40 -21.91 21.96
N ASP A 343 21.48 -22.63 22.25
CA ASP A 343 21.65 -23.43 23.47
C ASP A 343 22.11 -22.62 24.69
N ASP A 344 22.66 -21.42 24.47
CA ASP A 344 23.03 -20.48 25.53
C ASP A 344 21.88 -19.56 25.95
N SER A 345 21.99 -18.97 27.14
CA SER A 345 20.98 -18.06 27.69
C SER A 345 21.62 -16.90 28.44
N TYR A 346 20.94 -15.76 28.46
CA TYR A 346 21.47 -14.51 29.00
C TYR A 346 20.43 -13.74 29.81
N ALA A 347 20.84 -13.17 30.95
CA ALA A 347 20.07 -12.12 31.60
C ALA A 347 20.33 -10.81 30.85
N LEU A 348 19.28 -10.11 30.42
CA LEU A 348 19.38 -9.03 29.44
C LEU A 348 19.13 -7.66 30.08
N LEU A 349 19.90 -6.66 29.67
CA LEU A 349 19.55 -5.24 29.85
C LEU A 349 18.88 -4.67 28.60
N GLU A 350 19.38 -5.05 27.43
CA GLU A 350 18.87 -4.61 26.13
C GLU A 350 19.13 -5.70 25.09
N ALA A 351 18.18 -5.89 24.18
CA ALA A 351 18.39 -6.66 22.97
C ALA A 351 17.91 -5.87 21.74
N LEU A 352 18.70 -5.94 20.68
CA LEU A 352 18.46 -5.26 19.42
C LEU A 352 18.46 -6.29 18.29
N TRP A 353 17.26 -6.69 17.87
CA TRP A 353 17.06 -7.61 16.75
C TRP A 353 17.50 -7.01 15.41
N ALA A 354 18.16 -7.82 14.59
CA ALA A 354 18.35 -7.53 13.18
C ALA A 354 17.01 -7.64 12.43
N ALA A 355 16.73 -6.72 11.51
CA ALA A 355 15.46 -6.69 10.77
C ALA A 355 15.26 -7.89 9.83
N ASP A 356 16.35 -8.57 9.45
CA ASP A 356 16.36 -9.75 8.58
C ASP A 356 16.28 -11.09 9.36
N GLY A 357 16.17 -11.05 10.69
CA GLY A 357 16.11 -12.25 11.53
C GLY A 357 17.44 -13.01 11.66
N SER A 358 18.57 -12.45 11.17
CA SER A 358 19.90 -13.09 11.23
C SER A 358 20.45 -13.23 12.65
N GLY A 359 19.92 -12.48 13.61
CA GLY A 359 20.33 -12.52 15.01
C GLY A 359 19.93 -11.27 15.80
N ALA A 360 20.54 -11.12 16.97
CA ALA A 360 20.41 -9.94 17.82
C ALA A 360 21.74 -9.52 18.43
N VAL A 361 21.93 -8.21 18.58
CA VAL A 361 22.96 -7.67 19.48
C VAL A 361 22.36 -7.55 20.87
N ILE A 362 23.06 -8.02 21.89
CA ILE A 362 22.60 -7.91 23.28
C ILE A 362 23.63 -7.19 24.15
N ALA A 363 23.11 -6.52 25.19
CA ALA A 363 23.88 -6.10 26.36
C ALA A 363 23.40 -6.95 27.56
N PRO A 364 24.18 -7.98 27.98
CA PRO A 364 23.84 -8.77 29.15
C PRO A 364 23.91 -7.94 30.44
N GLN A 365 23.15 -8.34 31.45
CA GLN A 365 23.24 -7.76 32.79
C GLN A 365 24.64 -7.99 33.37
N PRO A 366 25.42 -6.93 33.66
CA PRO A 366 26.79 -7.07 34.12
C PRO A 366 26.85 -7.44 35.60
N ALA A 367 27.98 -8.01 36.02
CA ALA A 367 28.26 -8.25 37.42
C ALA A 367 28.59 -6.95 38.19
N ASP A 368 29.15 -5.95 37.51
CA ASP A 368 29.60 -4.67 38.09
C ASP A 368 28.84 -3.46 37.50
N ALA A 369 28.65 -2.42 38.32
CA ALA A 369 27.97 -1.19 37.92
C ALA A 369 28.91 -0.28 37.10
N GLY A 370 28.76 -0.24 35.78
CA GLY A 370 29.43 0.75 34.94
C GLY A 370 29.36 0.47 33.44
N ALA A 371 29.72 -0.73 33.02
CA ALA A 371 29.74 -1.13 31.61
C ALA A 371 29.27 -2.57 31.42
N ALA A 372 28.44 -2.81 30.40
CA ALA A 372 28.03 -4.13 29.98
C ALA A 372 28.78 -4.56 28.72
N PRO A 373 29.24 -5.82 28.60
CA PRO A 373 29.78 -6.32 27.34
C PRO A 373 28.69 -6.30 26.26
N VAL A 374 29.09 -6.15 25.00
CA VAL A 374 28.17 -6.23 23.86
C VAL A 374 28.45 -7.51 23.09
N LEU A 375 27.41 -8.32 22.87
CA LEU A 375 27.51 -9.61 22.20
C LEU A 375 26.64 -9.62 20.94
N TRP A 376 27.15 -10.20 19.86
CA TRP A 376 26.35 -10.63 18.72
C TRP A 376 25.93 -12.09 18.89
N LEU A 377 24.63 -12.33 18.81
CA LEU A 377 24.01 -13.65 18.86
C LEU A 377 23.34 -13.93 17.51
N ALA A 378 23.99 -14.74 16.66
CA ALA A 378 23.36 -15.19 15.42
C ALA A 378 22.25 -16.22 15.71
N SER A 379 21.25 -16.29 14.84
CA SER A 379 20.07 -17.15 14.98
C SER A 379 20.30 -18.63 14.60
N ASP A 380 21.55 -19.05 14.37
CA ASP A 380 21.91 -20.39 13.90
C ASP A 380 22.75 -21.21 14.90
N ASN A 381 22.63 -20.90 16.19
CA ASN A 381 23.32 -21.56 17.31
C ASN A 381 24.86 -21.53 17.24
N ARG A 382 25.49 -20.70 16.40
CA ARG A 382 26.95 -20.51 16.47
C ARG A 382 27.35 -19.80 17.79
N PRO A 383 28.58 -19.97 18.30
CA PRO A 383 29.00 -19.34 19.56
C PRO A 383 28.78 -17.82 19.56
N ALA A 384 28.33 -17.29 20.70
CA ALA A 384 28.17 -15.85 20.90
C ALA A 384 29.50 -15.11 20.67
N GLN A 385 29.44 -13.99 19.96
CA GLN A 385 30.63 -13.25 19.59
C GLN A 385 30.71 -11.93 20.37
N THR A 386 31.75 -11.77 21.18
CA THR A 386 31.99 -10.52 21.90
C THR A 386 32.48 -9.45 20.94
N LEU A 387 31.76 -8.32 20.89
CA LEU A 387 32.12 -7.17 20.09
C LEU A 387 33.11 -6.30 20.86
N PRO A 388 34.04 -5.58 20.19
CA PRO A 388 35.10 -4.81 20.84
C PRO A 388 34.59 -3.46 21.39
N VAL A 389 33.43 -3.46 22.05
CA VAL A 389 32.77 -2.28 22.61
C VAL A 389 31.98 -2.68 23.87
N SER A 390 31.73 -1.73 24.76
CA SER A 390 30.94 -1.94 25.98
C SER A 390 29.89 -0.85 26.13
N ALA A 391 28.69 -1.22 26.53
CA ALA A 391 27.54 -0.33 26.65
C ALA A 391 27.44 0.29 28.05
N LEU A 392 27.03 1.56 28.12
CA LEU A 392 26.77 2.27 29.38
C LEU A 392 25.54 1.69 30.10
N VAL A 393 25.73 1.17 31.31
CA VAL A 393 24.63 0.51 32.05
C VAL A 393 23.52 1.48 32.42
N ALA A 394 23.89 2.71 32.82
CA ALA A 394 22.97 3.71 33.35
C ALA A 394 22.07 4.39 32.30
N ALA A 395 22.32 4.19 31.00
CA ALA A 395 21.51 4.76 29.94
C ALA A 395 20.33 3.84 29.60
N ASP A 396 19.13 4.37 29.36
CA ASP A 396 17.96 3.55 29.04
C ASP A 396 18.06 2.90 27.65
N ARG A 397 18.69 3.61 26.70
CA ARG A 397 18.92 3.17 25.32
C ARG A 397 20.42 3.17 25.01
N ARG A 398 20.95 2.02 24.59
CA ARG A 398 22.40 1.84 24.46
C ARG A 398 22.82 1.36 23.08
N LEU A 399 21.95 0.65 22.36
CA LEU A 399 22.30 -0.05 21.12
C LEU A 399 21.39 0.39 19.97
N ARG A 400 21.94 0.86 18.85
CA ARG A 400 21.13 1.19 17.65
C ARG A 400 21.79 0.69 16.38
N TRP A 401 20.97 0.20 15.46
CA TRP A 401 21.43 -0.11 14.10
C TRP A 401 21.57 1.18 13.31
N GLY A 402 22.63 1.26 12.52
CA GLY A 402 22.74 2.23 11.43
C GLY A 402 21.93 1.81 10.21
N ALA A 403 21.98 2.65 9.17
CA ALA A 403 21.39 2.32 7.89
C ALA A 403 22.08 1.09 7.25
N THR A 404 21.28 0.18 6.71
CA THR A 404 21.78 -0.97 5.96
C THR A 404 22.39 -0.53 4.62
N ALA A 405 23.23 -1.36 4.03
CA ALA A 405 23.73 -1.12 2.67
C ALA A 405 22.57 -0.97 1.66
N ALA A 406 21.48 -1.72 1.85
CA ALA A 406 20.28 -1.61 1.02
C ALA A 406 19.58 -0.24 1.18
N ALA A 407 19.43 0.26 2.41
CA ALA A 407 18.83 1.57 2.68
C ALA A 407 19.67 2.71 2.07
N LEU A 408 20.98 2.69 2.28
CA LEU A 408 21.91 3.66 1.69
C LEU A 408 21.92 3.59 0.15
N SER A 409 21.84 2.38 -0.41
CA SER A 409 21.73 2.17 -1.85
C SER A 409 20.44 2.82 -2.39
N ARG A 410 19.28 2.58 -1.76
CA ARG A 410 18.00 3.22 -2.13
C ARG A 410 18.07 4.74 -2.01
N LEU A 411 18.65 5.27 -0.94
CA LEU A 411 18.84 6.72 -0.76
C LEU A 411 19.68 7.33 -1.89
N SER A 412 20.79 6.67 -2.25
CA SER A 412 21.65 7.13 -3.36
C SER A 412 20.93 7.06 -4.71
N LEU A 413 20.05 6.08 -4.93
CA LEU A 413 19.24 5.97 -6.14
C LEU A 413 18.19 7.08 -6.23
N ARG A 414 17.50 7.35 -5.11
CA ARG A 414 16.56 8.48 -5.00
C ARG A 414 17.25 9.80 -5.36
N ALA A 415 18.44 10.04 -4.80
CA ALA A 415 19.21 11.24 -5.08
C ALA A 415 19.63 11.33 -6.56
N GLN A 416 20.09 10.23 -7.15
CA GLN A 416 20.42 10.18 -8.57
C GLN A 416 19.21 10.50 -9.45
N PHE A 417 18.06 9.87 -9.17
CA PHE A 417 16.84 10.09 -9.95
C PHE A 417 16.38 11.55 -9.92
N LEU A 418 16.40 12.19 -8.75
CA LEU A 418 16.06 13.62 -8.63
C LEU A 418 17.07 14.50 -9.40
N ALA A 419 18.35 14.16 -9.37
CA ALA A 419 19.38 14.88 -10.13
C ALA A 419 19.20 14.72 -11.65
N ASP A 420 18.91 13.50 -12.12
CA ASP A 420 18.75 13.18 -13.54
C ASP A 420 17.48 13.81 -14.14
N THR A 421 16.42 13.92 -13.33
CA THR A 421 15.12 14.48 -13.76
C THR A 421 14.98 15.97 -13.49
N GLY A 422 15.77 16.55 -12.58
CA GLY A 422 15.62 17.94 -12.13
C GLY A 422 14.39 18.18 -11.26
N ILE A 423 13.74 17.13 -10.77
CA ILE A 423 12.57 17.25 -9.90
C ILE A 423 12.96 17.77 -8.53
N THR A 424 12.21 18.76 -8.05
CA THR A 424 12.25 19.21 -6.65
C THR A 424 11.02 18.67 -5.94
N LEU A 425 11.23 17.93 -4.85
CA LEU A 425 10.12 17.42 -4.05
C LEU A 425 9.43 18.55 -3.30
N ALA A 426 8.11 18.54 -3.33
CA ALA A 426 7.28 19.44 -2.56
C ALA A 426 7.36 19.10 -1.05
N PRO A 427 7.24 20.10 -0.16
CA PRO A 427 7.21 19.86 1.28
C PRO A 427 6.10 18.88 1.69
N GLU A 428 6.32 18.14 2.77
CA GLU A 428 5.28 17.25 3.32
C GLU A 428 4.01 18.06 3.66
N GLY A 429 2.84 17.53 3.30
CA GLY A 429 1.54 18.17 3.55
C GLY A 429 1.07 19.17 2.47
N THR A 430 1.85 19.40 1.40
CA THR A 430 1.34 20.13 0.23
C THR A 430 0.44 19.25 -0.62
N PHE A 431 -0.68 19.80 -1.09
CA PHE A 431 -1.60 19.09 -1.98
C PHE A 431 -1.05 18.93 -3.40
N GLU A 432 -0.37 19.94 -3.94
CA GLU A 432 0.23 19.90 -5.29
C GLU A 432 1.75 19.67 -5.22
N GLY A 433 2.27 18.93 -6.21
CA GLY A 433 3.68 18.64 -6.38
C GLY A 433 4.07 17.23 -5.91
N PHE A 434 5.15 16.71 -6.49
CA PHE A 434 5.66 15.39 -6.12
C PHE A 434 6.22 15.43 -4.70
N THR A 435 5.67 14.63 -3.79
CA THR A 435 6.08 14.58 -2.39
C THR A 435 7.11 13.47 -2.13
N GLY A 436 7.23 12.51 -3.07
CA GLY A 436 8.05 11.33 -2.86
C GLY A 436 8.60 10.72 -4.15
N VAL A 437 9.44 9.71 -3.95
CA VAL A 437 10.02 8.86 -5.00
C VAL A 437 9.89 7.41 -4.55
N GLY A 438 9.11 6.64 -5.29
CA GLY A 438 9.00 5.19 -5.09
C GLY A 438 10.14 4.46 -5.78
N ILE A 439 10.65 3.39 -5.15
CA ILE A 439 11.72 2.54 -5.69
C ILE A 439 11.31 1.08 -5.53
N LEU A 440 11.25 0.35 -6.64
CA LEU A 440 10.88 -1.05 -6.71
C LEU A 440 12.03 -1.87 -7.31
N PRO A 441 12.68 -2.79 -6.57
CA PRO A 441 13.59 -3.76 -7.18
C PRO A 441 12.82 -4.69 -8.11
N LEU A 442 13.37 -4.96 -9.30
CA LEU A 442 12.74 -5.81 -10.31
C LEU A 442 13.46 -7.16 -10.41
N ALA A 443 12.67 -8.21 -10.63
CA ALA A 443 13.16 -9.56 -10.89
C ALA A 443 13.24 -9.85 -12.40
N GLY A 444 14.03 -10.84 -12.81
CA GLY A 444 13.96 -11.42 -14.17
C GLY A 444 15.01 -10.95 -15.20
N GLY A 445 16.08 -10.27 -14.78
CA GLY A 445 17.22 -9.91 -15.65
C GLY A 445 18.53 -10.61 -15.27
N SER A 446 19.53 -10.59 -16.16
CA SER A 446 20.91 -11.02 -15.84
C SER A 446 21.63 -10.07 -14.88
N GLU A 447 21.16 -8.83 -14.80
CA GLU A 447 21.66 -7.78 -13.91
C GLU A 447 20.51 -7.26 -13.02
N PRO A 448 20.76 -6.95 -11.73
CA PRO A 448 19.77 -6.32 -10.87
C PRO A 448 19.40 -4.93 -11.39
N VAL A 449 18.10 -4.66 -11.51
CA VAL A 449 17.56 -3.37 -11.94
C VAL A 449 16.40 -2.92 -11.04
N TRP A 450 16.11 -1.63 -11.04
CA TRP A 450 15.11 -1.01 -10.19
C TRP A 450 14.22 -0.08 -11.01
N ALA A 451 12.90 -0.16 -10.80
CA ALA A 451 11.97 0.88 -11.22
C ALA A 451 11.97 2.02 -10.20
N VAL A 452 12.01 3.26 -10.68
CA VAL A 452 11.97 4.48 -9.86
C VAL A 452 10.88 5.39 -10.40
N TYR A 453 10.02 5.92 -9.55
CA TYR A 453 8.86 6.71 -9.99
C TYR A 453 8.52 7.84 -9.04
N THR A 454 7.87 8.89 -9.55
CA THR A 454 7.41 10.02 -8.73
C THR A 454 6.11 9.68 -8.00
N GLN A 455 5.97 10.15 -6.76
CA GLN A 455 4.78 9.98 -5.92
C GLN A 455 4.20 11.35 -5.53
N GLY A 456 2.92 11.36 -5.16
CA GLY A 456 2.18 12.57 -4.81
C GLY A 456 1.26 13.02 -5.94
N MET A 457 0.97 14.31 -5.97
CA MET A 457 0.09 14.93 -6.97
C MET A 457 0.94 15.68 -7.99
N ARG A 458 0.64 15.59 -9.29
CA ARG A 458 1.27 16.49 -10.26
C ARG A 458 0.82 17.94 -10.03
N SER A 459 1.61 18.89 -10.51
CA SER A 459 1.17 20.29 -10.55
C SER A 459 0.34 20.55 -11.80
N TYR A 460 -0.65 21.45 -11.71
CA TYR A 460 -1.49 21.86 -12.84
C TYR A 460 -1.17 23.26 -13.37
N THR A 461 -0.12 23.91 -12.84
CA THR A 461 0.24 25.25 -13.31
C THR A 461 0.99 25.14 -14.64
N ALA A 462 0.73 26.05 -15.58
CA ALA A 462 1.34 26.00 -16.91
C ALA A 462 2.89 26.06 -16.91
N GLU A 463 3.49 26.50 -15.80
CA GLU A 463 4.94 26.62 -15.62
C GLU A 463 5.57 25.37 -14.98
N THR A 464 4.78 24.54 -14.30
CA THR A 464 5.25 23.35 -13.55
C THR A 464 4.43 22.10 -13.81
N ASP A 465 3.54 22.10 -14.81
CA ASP A 465 2.77 20.92 -15.26
C ASP A 465 3.74 19.87 -15.77
N GLN A 466 4.07 18.94 -14.87
CA GLN A 466 4.98 17.84 -15.12
C GLN A 466 4.20 16.53 -14.90
N PRO A 467 4.18 15.64 -15.90
CA PRO A 467 3.61 14.32 -15.74
C PRO A 467 4.40 13.51 -14.71
N HIS A 468 3.77 12.50 -14.12
CA HIS A 468 4.51 11.52 -13.34
C HIS A 468 5.57 10.83 -14.21
N LEU A 469 6.71 10.51 -13.60
CA LEU A 469 7.83 9.87 -14.27
C LEU A 469 8.03 8.45 -13.76
N LEU A 470 8.41 7.55 -14.67
CA LEU A 470 8.81 6.18 -14.41
C LEU A 470 10.16 5.93 -15.10
N ALA A 471 11.14 5.41 -14.38
CA ALA A 471 12.47 5.15 -14.88
C ALA A 471 12.97 3.76 -14.48
N ILE A 472 13.91 3.20 -15.25
CA ILE A 472 14.66 1.99 -14.86
C ILE A 472 16.12 2.35 -14.67
N TYR A 473 16.72 1.88 -13.57
CA TYR A 473 18.13 2.04 -13.25
C TYR A 473 18.83 0.70 -13.04
N ALA A 474 20.10 0.64 -13.41
CA ALA A 474 21.02 -0.43 -13.03
C ALA A 474 22.10 0.12 -12.08
N ARG A 475 22.59 -0.75 -11.19
CA ARG A 475 23.71 -0.42 -10.31
C ARG A 475 25.04 -0.76 -11.00
N GLU A 476 25.95 0.20 -11.05
CA GLU A 476 27.32 0.02 -11.55
C GLU A 476 28.35 0.30 -10.45
N ALA A 477 29.62 -0.02 -10.72
CA ALA A 477 30.72 0.23 -9.79
C ALA A 477 30.88 1.72 -9.44
N ALA A 478 30.60 2.61 -10.39
CA ALA A 478 30.74 4.07 -10.24
C ALA A 478 29.47 4.78 -9.74
N GLY A 479 28.34 4.08 -9.61
CA GLY A 479 27.07 4.68 -9.20
C GLY A 479 25.85 4.03 -9.85
N TRP A 480 24.90 4.86 -10.26
CA TRP A 480 23.65 4.45 -10.88
C TRP A 480 23.61 4.88 -12.33
N ARG A 481 23.19 3.97 -13.22
CA ARG A 481 22.97 4.28 -14.64
C ARG A 481 21.49 4.20 -14.96
N GLN A 482 20.92 5.29 -15.47
CA GLN A 482 19.57 5.29 -16.02
C GLN A 482 19.54 4.48 -17.32
N LEU A 483 18.70 3.46 -17.37
CA LEU A 483 18.46 2.63 -18.56
C LEU A 483 17.35 3.19 -19.44
N GLY A 484 16.34 3.82 -18.83
CA GLY A 484 15.26 4.49 -19.53
C GLY A 484 14.42 5.34 -18.59
N LEU A 485 13.68 6.27 -19.19
CA LEU A 485 12.78 7.21 -18.52
C LEU A 485 11.54 7.40 -19.38
N GLN A 486 10.37 7.35 -18.77
CA GLN A 486 9.06 7.48 -19.38
C GLN A 486 8.21 8.47 -18.59
N ALA A 487 7.59 9.40 -19.29
CA ALA A 487 6.54 10.26 -18.72
C ALA A 487 5.18 9.58 -18.90
N ILE A 488 4.40 9.48 -17.83
CA ILE A 488 3.08 8.84 -17.83
C ILE A 488 2.05 9.86 -18.32
N GLY A 489 1.35 9.58 -19.42
CA GLY A 489 0.34 10.50 -19.97
C GLY A 489 0.84 11.59 -20.91
N ALA A 490 2.14 11.61 -21.24
CA ALA A 490 2.73 12.70 -22.04
C ALA A 490 2.92 12.35 -23.54
N GLY A 491 2.33 11.24 -24.01
CA GLY A 491 2.41 10.81 -25.41
C GLY A 491 1.49 11.62 -26.34
N GLU A 492 1.67 11.47 -27.65
CA GLU A 492 0.77 12.05 -28.67
C GLU A 492 -0.61 11.36 -28.72
N ASP A 493 -0.80 10.28 -27.96
CA ASP A 493 -2.05 9.55 -27.88
C ASP A 493 -3.09 10.30 -27.07
N ALA A 494 -4.04 10.93 -27.76
CA ALA A 494 -5.20 11.62 -27.17
C ALA A 494 -6.12 10.71 -26.31
N GLY A 495 -5.82 9.41 -26.21
CA GLY A 495 -6.52 8.44 -25.38
C GLY A 495 -5.82 8.09 -24.07
N ASP A 496 -4.62 8.62 -23.81
CA ASP A 496 -3.92 8.44 -22.54
C ASP A 496 -4.27 9.58 -21.57
N PRO A 497 -5.06 9.34 -20.51
CA PRO A 497 -5.43 10.38 -19.55
C PRO A 497 -4.27 10.78 -18.62
N GLY A 498 -3.15 10.05 -18.64
CA GLY A 498 -2.08 10.18 -17.66
C GLY A 498 -2.47 9.79 -16.25
N ALA A 499 -1.74 10.29 -15.27
CA ALA A 499 -2.10 10.20 -13.86
C ALA A 499 -1.91 11.57 -13.23
N ASP A 500 -2.91 12.01 -12.48
CA ASP A 500 -2.83 13.20 -11.64
C ASP A 500 -2.12 12.91 -10.32
N TYR A 501 -2.31 11.70 -9.79
CA TYR A 501 -1.60 11.24 -8.60
C TYR A 501 -1.12 9.79 -8.73
N LEU A 502 0.02 9.52 -8.09
CA LEU A 502 0.54 8.18 -7.82
C LEU A 502 0.91 8.06 -6.35
N GLY A 503 0.49 6.97 -5.72
CA GLY A 503 0.79 6.66 -4.33
C GLY A 503 1.99 5.74 -4.17
N GLU A 504 2.26 5.37 -2.92
CA GLU A 504 3.11 4.22 -2.63
C GLU A 504 2.44 2.93 -3.13
N GLY A 505 3.21 2.05 -3.78
CA GLY A 505 2.69 0.81 -4.35
C GLY A 505 1.97 0.96 -5.69
N SER A 506 1.75 2.18 -6.19
CA SER A 506 1.13 2.44 -7.50
C SER A 506 1.89 1.84 -8.68
N VAL A 507 3.16 1.47 -8.53
CA VAL A 507 3.94 0.76 -9.56
C VAL A 507 4.31 -0.61 -9.05
N SER A 508 3.99 -1.64 -9.84
CA SER A 508 4.34 -3.04 -9.53
C SER A 508 4.79 -3.79 -10.79
N GLN A 509 5.58 -4.84 -10.60
CA GLN A 509 6.04 -5.69 -11.70
C GLN A 509 4.94 -6.70 -12.07
N ALA A 510 4.62 -6.77 -13.37
CA ALA A 510 3.57 -7.64 -13.90
C ALA A 510 4.13 -8.95 -14.50
N PRO A 511 3.53 -10.12 -14.23
CA PRO A 511 3.99 -11.39 -14.77
C PRO A 511 3.37 -11.69 -16.15
N ILE A 512 3.73 -10.95 -17.20
CA ILE A 512 3.19 -11.17 -18.55
C ILE A 512 4.04 -12.21 -19.31
N GLU A 513 5.29 -11.88 -19.61
CA GLU A 513 6.22 -12.82 -20.26
C GLU A 513 7.68 -12.46 -19.90
N PRO A 514 8.59 -13.45 -19.83
CA PRO A 514 9.89 -13.29 -19.18
C PRO A 514 10.98 -12.59 -20.02
N SER A 515 10.77 -12.39 -21.32
CA SER A 515 11.77 -11.76 -22.20
C SER A 515 11.83 -10.23 -22.06
N ARG A 516 10.86 -9.63 -21.37
CA ARG A 516 10.79 -8.19 -21.09
C ARG A 516 10.47 -7.95 -19.62
N LEU A 517 10.82 -6.76 -19.16
CA LEU A 517 10.29 -6.27 -17.89
C LEU A 517 8.92 -5.65 -18.14
N TRP A 518 7.96 -5.95 -17.28
CA TRP A 518 6.60 -5.42 -17.37
C TRP A 518 6.25 -4.68 -16.09
N LEU A 519 5.81 -3.44 -16.22
CA LEU A 519 5.45 -2.59 -15.11
C LEU A 519 4.01 -2.12 -15.31
N GLN A 520 3.15 -2.46 -14.37
CA GLN A 520 1.83 -1.84 -14.28
C GLN A 520 1.90 -0.61 -13.39
N VAL A 521 1.16 0.42 -13.77
CA VAL A 521 1.02 1.68 -13.04
C VAL A 521 -0.46 1.94 -12.80
N GLU A 522 -0.84 2.05 -11.54
CA GLU A 522 -2.19 2.34 -11.07
C GLU A 522 -2.20 3.73 -10.44
N GLY A 523 -2.90 4.66 -11.08
CA GLY A 523 -3.03 6.04 -10.65
C GLY A 523 -4.48 6.49 -10.62
N GLY A 524 -4.66 7.80 -10.48
CA GLY A 524 -5.98 8.39 -10.65
C GLY A 524 -5.94 9.78 -11.27
N VAL A 525 -7.12 10.22 -11.66
CA VAL A 525 -7.38 11.53 -12.27
C VAL A 525 -8.52 12.21 -11.50
N GLY A 526 -8.28 13.45 -11.08
CA GLY A 526 -9.15 14.14 -10.14
C GLY A 526 -9.36 13.36 -8.84
N ALA A 527 -10.47 13.62 -8.16
CA ALA A 527 -10.75 13.05 -6.84
C ALA A 527 -11.30 11.62 -6.86
N HIS A 528 -11.78 11.14 -8.02
CA HIS A 528 -12.62 9.94 -8.07
C HIS A 528 -12.30 8.96 -9.20
N SER A 529 -11.59 9.37 -10.24
CA SER A 529 -11.33 8.48 -11.39
C SER A 529 -9.99 7.75 -11.24
N GLY A 530 -9.93 6.55 -11.79
CA GLY A 530 -8.73 5.72 -11.83
C GLY A 530 -8.09 5.74 -13.21
N THR A 531 -6.78 5.53 -13.26
CA THR A 531 -6.03 5.29 -14.50
C THR A 531 -5.13 4.08 -14.36
N TYR A 532 -4.91 3.41 -15.48
CA TYR A 532 -4.08 2.22 -15.57
C TYR A 532 -3.16 2.32 -16.78
N HIS A 533 -1.89 1.97 -16.60
CA HIS A 533 -0.93 1.83 -17.69
C HIS A 533 -0.13 0.55 -17.52
N LEU A 534 0.06 -0.18 -18.61
CA LEU A 534 1.03 -1.26 -18.67
C LEU A 534 2.17 -0.87 -19.61
N TYR A 535 3.38 -0.85 -19.09
CA TYR A 535 4.59 -0.64 -19.87
C TYR A 535 5.40 -1.94 -19.97
N SER A 536 5.90 -2.23 -21.17
CA SER A 536 7.02 -3.17 -21.34
C SER A 536 8.33 -2.41 -21.47
N PHE A 537 9.42 -2.97 -20.96
CA PHE A 537 10.77 -2.43 -21.10
C PHE A 537 11.73 -3.49 -21.65
N ALA A 538 12.46 -3.12 -22.70
CA ALA A 538 13.47 -3.93 -23.39
C ALA A 538 14.67 -3.05 -23.79
N GLU A 539 15.59 -3.55 -24.63
CA GLU A 539 16.76 -2.79 -25.09
C GLU A 539 16.41 -1.44 -25.74
N GLU A 540 15.25 -1.35 -26.40
CA GLU A 540 14.76 -0.15 -27.08
C GLU A 540 14.15 0.89 -26.12
N GLY A 541 14.02 0.56 -24.83
CA GLY A 541 13.41 1.39 -23.80
C GLY A 541 11.97 0.99 -23.48
N PHE A 542 11.18 1.97 -23.03
CA PHE A 542 9.79 1.77 -22.67
C PHE A 542 8.87 1.70 -23.89
N THR A 543 7.83 0.88 -23.81
CA THR A 543 6.70 0.85 -24.75
C THR A 543 5.42 0.75 -23.95
N LEU A 544 4.46 1.65 -24.19
CA LEU A 544 3.11 1.57 -23.63
C LEU A 544 2.34 0.46 -24.35
N GLN A 545 1.85 -0.50 -23.60
CA GLN A 545 1.22 -1.73 -24.12
C GLN A 545 -0.29 -1.75 -23.89
N ALA A 546 -0.76 -1.17 -22.78
CA ALA A 546 -2.19 -1.00 -22.50
C ALA A 546 -2.41 0.27 -21.68
N VAL A 547 -3.58 0.89 -21.88
CA VAL A 547 -4.06 2.03 -21.10
C VAL A 547 -5.52 1.83 -20.74
N GLY A 548 -5.89 2.20 -19.52
CA GLY A 548 -7.24 2.11 -18.99
C GLY A 548 -7.64 3.38 -18.25
N PHE A 549 -8.94 3.69 -18.32
CA PHE A 549 -9.57 4.76 -17.57
C PHE A 549 -10.88 4.24 -17.00
N SER A 550 -11.12 4.49 -15.71
CA SER A 550 -12.41 4.25 -15.08
C SER A 550 -12.86 5.50 -14.37
N ALA A 551 -14.17 5.74 -14.40
CA ALA A 551 -14.77 6.85 -13.67
C ALA A 551 -14.74 6.64 -12.14
N SER A 552 -14.32 5.46 -11.69
CA SER A 552 -13.98 5.12 -10.31
C SER A 552 -12.51 4.68 -10.16
N PRO A 553 -11.94 4.66 -8.94
CA PRO A 553 -10.60 4.12 -8.72
C PRO A 553 -10.51 2.64 -9.10
N GLY A 554 -9.31 2.16 -9.45
CA GLY A 554 -9.09 0.77 -9.87
C GLY A 554 -9.40 0.54 -11.36
N ALA A 555 -8.83 1.36 -12.24
CA ALA A 555 -9.12 1.30 -13.68
C ALA A 555 -8.58 0.05 -14.40
N GLY A 556 -7.68 -0.71 -13.76
CA GLY A 556 -7.24 -1.99 -14.27
C GLY A 556 -6.23 -2.66 -13.36
N ARG A 557 -5.89 -3.91 -13.67
CA ARG A 557 -4.92 -4.75 -12.96
C ARG A 557 -4.38 -5.84 -13.88
N VAL A 558 -3.27 -6.47 -13.48
CA VAL A 558 -2.82 -7.74 -14.08
C VAL A 558 -3.23 -8.93 -13.20
N GLU A 559 -3.86 -9.92 -13.80
CA GLU A 559 -4.31 -11.16 -13.13
C GLU A 559 -4.22 -12.35 -14.10
N ASP A 560 -3.75 -13.51 -13.63
CA ASP A 560 -3.80 -14.76 -14.41
C ASP A 560 -5.18 -15.42 -14.22
N ILE A 561 -6.09 -15.18 -15.17
CA ILE A 561 -7.47 -15.67 -15.08
C ILE A 561 -7.64 -17.08 -15.62
N THR A 562 -6.59 -17.64 -16.22
CA THR A 562 -6.61 -19.00 -16.81
C THR A 562 -5.83 -20.03 -15.99
N GLY A 563 -4.96 -19.58 -15.08
CA GLY A 563 -4.11 -20.40 -14.24
C GLY A 563 -2.87 -20.95 -14.95
N GLU A 564 -2.45 -20.32 -16.06
CA GLU A 564 -1.32 -20.79 -16.87
C GLU A 564 0.03 -20.12 -16.50
N GLY A 565 0.03 -19.24 -15.51
CA GLY A 565 1.19 -18.49 -15.04
C GLY A 565 1.54 -17.26 -15.88
N ILE A 566 0.65 -16.87 -16.80
CA ILE A 566 0.74 -15.65 -17.61
C ILE A 566 -0.39 -14.72 -17.17
N GLY A 567 -0.05 -13.49 -16.83
CA GLY A 567 -1.05 -12.48 -16.46
C GLY A 567 -1.73 -11.86 -17.67
N GLU A 568 -3.04 -11.65 -17.55
CA GLU A 568 -3.85 -10.83 -18.44
C GLU A 568 -4.03 -9.42 -17.87
N VAL A 569 -4.22 -8.43 -18.74
CA VAL A 569 -4.62 -7.09 -18.32
C VAL A 569 -6.14 -7.03 -18.26
N LEU A 570 -6.67 -6.79 -17.07
CA LEU A 570 -8.09 -6.57 -16.84
C LEU A 570 -8.32 -5.07 -16.69
N LEU A 571 -9.07 -4.47 -17.61
CA LEU A 571 -9.45 -3.06 -17.57
C LEU A 571 -10.91 -2.92 -17.13
N ASP A 572 -11.14 -2.07 -16.14
CA ASP A 572 -12.48 -1.74 -15.67
C ASP A 572 -13.21 -0.91 -16.73
N ALA A 573 -14.24 -1.52 -17.33
CA ALA A 573 -15.12 -0.92 -18.31
C ALA A 573 -16.54 -0.69 -17.74
N SER A 574 -16.66 -0.64 -16.42
CA SER A 574 -17.93 -0.48 -15.72
C SER A 574 -18.52 0.91 -15.89
N ASP A 575 -19.86 0.99 -15.95
CA ASP A 575 -20.57 2.26 -15.83
C ASP A 575 -20.92 2.52 -14.36
N ALA A 576 -20.19 3.45 -13.74
CA ALA A 576 -20.45 3.88 -12.37
C ALA A 576 -21.64 4.85 -12.26
N TYR A 577 -22.11 5.45 -13.37
CA TYR A 577 -23.13 6.50 -13.39
C TYR A 577 -24.50 5.98 -13.86
N VAL A 578 -24.90 4.79 -13.39
CA VAL A 578 -26.27 4.27 -13.59
C VAL A 578 -27.31 5.21 -12.97
N PHE A 579 -27.07 5.65 -11.74
CA PHE A 579 -27.79 6.74 -11.08
C PHE A 579 -26.80 7.84 -10.70
N CYS A 580 -25.90 7.51 -9.79
CA CYS A 580 -24.79 8.33 -9.37
C CYS A 580 -23.65 7.41 -8.92
N TYR A 581 -22.40 7.84 -9.10
CA TYR A 581 -21.22 7.03 -8.74
C TYR A 581 -21.19 6.56 -7.27
N ALA A 582 -21.85 7.32 -6.38
CA ALA A 582 -21.94 7.04 -4.95
C ALA A 582 -23.22 6.26 -4.54
N CYS A 583 -24.14 6.02 -5.48
CA CYS A 583 -25.44 5.41 -5.20
C CYS A 583 -25.36 3.89 -5.01
N GLY A 584 -24.17 3.29 -5.18
CA GLY A 584 -23.94 1.86 -4.98
C GLY A 584 -24.51 0.96 -6.08
N VAL A 585 -24.92 1.52 -7.23
CA VAL A 585 -25.45 0.77 -8.38
C VAL A 585 -24.56 1.01 -9.58
N ARG A 586 -23.97 -0.06 -10.13
CA ARG A 586 -23.03 0.01 -11.25
C ARG A 586 -23.32 -1.06 -12.28
N TYR A 587 -23.17 -0.74 -13.56
CA TYR A 587 -23.16 -1.75 -14.60
C TYR A 587 -21.73 -2.25 -14.78
N VAL A 588 -21.39 -3.30 -14.02
CA VAL A 588 -20.01 -3.81 -13.95
C VAL A 588 -19.60 -4.48 -15.25
N ASN A 589 -18.41 -4.20 -15.77
CA ASN A 589 -17.92 -4.87 -16.98
C ASN A 589 -16.39 -4.81 -17.02
N THR A 590 -15.74 -5.88 -17.48
CA THR A 590 -14.28 -5.98 -17.54
C THR A 590 -13.81 -6.35 -18.93
N THR A 591 -12.91 -5.54 -19.49
CA THR A 591 -12.21 -5.83 -20.74
C THR A 591 -10.93 -6.58 -20.44
N VAL A 592 -10.71 -7.72 -21.08
CA VAL A 592 -9.50 -8.53 -20.90
C VAL A 592 -8.60 -8.40 -22.12
N LEU A 593 -7.34 -8.01 -21.90
CA LEU A 593 -6.30 -8.00 -22.91
C LEU A 593 -5.25 -9.06 -22.61
N ARG A 594 -4.78 -9.73 -23.66
CA ARG A 594 -3.73 -10.72 -23.60
C ARG A 594 -2.61 -10.38 -24.55
N TRP A 595 -1.38 -10.65 -24.11
CA TRP A 595 -0.20 -10.53 -24.95
C TRP A 595 -0.18 -11.63 -26.01
N ASP A 596 -0.15 -11.26 -27.29
CA ASP A 596 -0.11 -12.20 -28.42
C ASP A 596 1.33 -12.49 -28.94
N GLY A 597 2.34 -11.93 -28.27
CA GLY A 597 3.74 -11.95 -28.70
C GLY A 597 4.21 -10.65 -29.34
N ALA A 598 3.29 -9.76 -29.72
CA ALA A 598 3.60 -8.48 -30.37
C ALA A 598 2.84 -7.28 -29.77
N ALA A 599 1.58 -7.45 -29.38
CA ALA A 599 0.76 -6.41 -28.78
C ALA A 599 -0.22 -6.99 -27.73
N MET A 600 -0.76 -6.13 -26.88
CA MET A 600 -1.93 -6.47 -26.08
C MET A 600 -3.18 -6.47 -26.97
N ALA A 601 -3.81 -7.64 -27.11
CA ALA A 601 -4.99 -7.85 -27.91
C ALA A 601 -6.21 -8.19 -27.03
N PRO A 602 -7.41 -7.66 -27.33
CA PRO A 602 -8.61 -8.01 -26.59
C PRO A 602 -8.96 -9.48 -26.78
N VAL A 603 -9.34 -10.13 -25.68
CA VAL A 603 -9.87 -11.50 -25.69
C VAL A 603 -11.38 -11.44 -25.69
N GLU A 604 -11.98 -12.01 -26.73
CA GLU A 604 -13.43 -11.97 -26.97
C GLU A 604 -14.04 -13.36 -26.89
N LEU A 605 -15.31 -13.43 -26.49
CA LEU A 605 -16.06 -14.68 -26.49
C LEU A 605 -16.20 -15.22 -27.93
N ALA A 606 -15.83 -16.49 -28.14
CA ALA A 606 -15.80 -17.11 -29.46
C ALA A 606 -16.69 -18.35 -29.56
N LEU A 607 -17.44 -18.47 -30.66
CA LEU A 607 -18.19 -19.69 -30.96
C LEU A 607 -17.27 -20.75 -31.57
N LEU A 608 -17.45 -22.00 -31.15
CA LEU A 608 -16.88 -23.16 -31.82
C LEU A 608 -17.67 -23.48 -33.11
N PRO A 609 -17.02 -24.02 -34.16
CA PRO A 609 -17.69 -24.44 -35.39
C PRO A 609 -18.86 -25.39 -35.11
N ALA A 610 -19.97 -25.23 -35.85
CA ALA A 610 -21.18 -26.05 -35.69
C ALA A 610 -21.05 -27.45 -36.32
N ASP A 611 -19.96 -27.66 -37.06
CA ASP A 611 -19.68 -28.77 -37.97
C ASP A 611 -19.40 -30.09 -37.24
N GLU A 612 -19.09 -30.01 -35.95
CA GLU A 612 -19.02 -31.15 -35.05
C GLU A 612 -20.03 -30.96 -33.92
N ALA A 613 -21.16 -31.68 -33.99
CA ALA A 613 -22.20 -31.72 -32.96
C ALA A 613 -21.71 -32.42 -31.68
N SER A 614 -20.58 -31.99 -31.13
CA SER A 614 -20.09 -32.42 -29.83
C SER A 614 -20.89 -31.72 -28.73
N THR A 615 -21.08 -32.42 -27.62
CA THR A 615 -21.69 -31.85 -26.41
C THR A 615 -20.90 -30.62 -25.94
N LEU A 616 -19.59 -30.61 -26.15
CA LEU A 616 -18.69 -29.49 -25.82
C LEU A 616 -19.01 -28.24 -26.64
N ALA A 617 -19.07 -28.33 -27.98
CA ALA A 617 -19.41 -27.20 -28.84
C ALA A 617 -20.81 -26.67 -28.56
N THR A 618 -21.77 -27.56 -28.27
CA THR A 618 -23.14 -27.18 -27.91
C THR A 618 -23.19 -26.36 -26.61
N LEU A 619 -22.52 -26.83 -25.55
CA LEU A 619 -22.49 -26.16 -24.26
C LEU A 619 -21.70 -24.83 -24.32
N ASN A 620 -20.53 -24.83 -24.96
CA ASN A 620 -19.73 -23.62 -25.17
C ASN A 620 -20.53 -22.53 -25.88
N ASN A 621 -21.11 -22.88 -27.03
CA ASN A 621 -21.84 -21.91 -27.83
C ASN A 621 -23.13 -21.44 -27.14
N ARG A 622 -23.71 -22.26 -26.26
CA ARG A 622 -24.82 -21.86 -25.40
C ARG A 622 -24.37 -20.83 -24.35
N ALA A 623 -23.29 -21.11 -23.62
CA ALA A 623 -22.75 -20.20 -22.60
C ALA A 623 -22.38 -18.84 -23.20
N VAL A 624 -21.68 -18.85 -24.34
CA VAL A 624 -21.31 -17.62 -25.08
C VAL A 624 -22.54 -16.81 -25.47
N ARG A 625 -23.57 -17.46 -26.05
CA ARG A 625 -24.79 -16.74 -26.43
C ARG A 625 -25.60 -16.24 -25.24
N GLN A 626 -25.62 -16.95 -24.12
CA GLN A 626 -26.26 -16.48 -22.89
C GLN A 626 -25.55 -15.22 -22.36
N ALA A 627 -24.22 -15.22 -22.31
CA ALA A 627 -23.44 -14.06 -21.91
C ALA A 627 -23.65 -12.86 -22.87
N GLN A 628 -23.66 -13.10 -24.18
CA GLN A 628 -23.95 -12.07 -25.20
C GLN A 628 -25.36 -11.47 -25.08
N LEU A 629 -26.32 -12.21 -24.50
CA LEU A 629 -27.67 -11.72 -24.20
C LEU A 629 -27.79 -11.03 -22.83
N GLY A 630 -26.71 -10.99 -22.03
CA GLY A 630 -26.74 -10.50 -20.66
C GLY A 630 -27.34 -11.48 -19.65
N LEU A 631 -27.58 -12.75 -20.03
CA LEU A 631 -28.06 -13.81 -19.13
C LEU A 631 -26.88 -14.42 -18.34
N TRP A 632 -26.18 -13.60 -17.56
CA TRP A 632 -24.93 -13.97 -16.90
C TRP A 632 -25.11 -15.11 -15.88
N LYS A 633 -26.20 -15.13 -15.12
CA LYS A 633 -26.55 -16.26 -14.25
C LYS A 633 -26.57 -17.59 -15.01
N ASP A 634 -27.32 -17.65 -16.12
CA ASP A 634 -27.45 -18.88 -16.92
C ASP A 634 -26.14 -19.23 -17.65
N ALA A 635 -25.36 -18.21 -18.03
CA ALA A 635 -24.04 -18.38 -18.64
C ALA A 635 -23.04 -18.97 -17.64
N LEU A 636 -23.03 -18.51 -16.39
CA LEU A 636 -22.21 -19.05 -15.30
C LEU A 636 -22.56 -20.51 -15.00
N ASP A 637 -23.86 -20.83 -14.89
CA ASP A 637 -24.32 -22.21 -14.70
C ASP A 637 -23.83 -23.11 -15.84
N THR A 638 -23.91 -22.62 -17.08
CA THR A 638 -23.45 -23.38 -18.26
C THR A 638 -21.92 -23.49 -18.32
N ALA A 639 -21.18 -22.44 -17.95
CA ALA A 639 -19.73 -22.45 -17.87
C ALA A 639 -19.21 -23.40 -16.77
N GLY A 640 -19.90 -23.49 -15.63
CA GLY A 640 -19.58 -24.45 -14.58
C GLY A 640 -19.61 -25.91 -15.06
N LEU A 641 -20.50 -26.24 -16.02
CA LEU A 641 -20.54 -27.56 -16.65
C LEU A 641 -19.38 -27.80 -17.64
N LEU A 642 -18.79 -26.73 -18.19
CA LEU A 642 -17.67 -26.77 -19.13
C LEU A 642 -16.32 -26.92 -18.44
N ALA A 643 -16.15 -26.38 -17.22
CA ALA A 643 -14.87 -26.33 -16.54
C ALA A 643 -14.19 -27.70 -16.39
N ALA A 644 -14.95 -28.78 -16.16
CA ALA A 644 -14.43 -30.14 -16.07
C ALA A 644 -14.03 -30.77 -17.43
N GLN A 645 -14.43 -30.14 -18.53
CA GLN A 645 -14.30 -30.64 -19.91
C GLN A 645 -13.38 -29.76 -20.78
N SER A 646 -12.88 -28.63 -20.26
CA SER A 646 -12.07 -27.65 -20.98
C SER A 646 -10.76 -28.23 -21.53
N MET A 647 -10.16 -29.19 -20.83
CA MET A 647 -8.94 -29.90 -21.25
C MET A 647 -9.10 -30.72 -22.55
N ALA A 648 -10.34 -30.96 -22.99
CA ALA A 648 -10.62 -31.68 -24.23
C ALA A 648 -10.64 -30.78 -25.48
N ASP A 649 -10.55 -29.45 -25.32
CA ASP A 649 -10.48 -28.50 -26.42
C ASP A 649 -9.01 -28.15 -26.77
N PRO A 650 -8.45 -28.67 -27.88
CA PRO A 650 -7.07 -28.38 -28.27
C PRO A 650 -6.86 -26.93 -28.74
N THR A 651 -7.94 -26.18 -28.99
CA THR A 651 -7.87 -24.77 -29.41
C THR A 651 -7.76 -23.79 -28.24
N GLY A 652 -8.11 -24.22 -27.02
CA GLY A 652 -8.16 -23.37 -25.83
C GLY A 652 -9.34 -22.40 -25.77
N ILE A 653 -10.21 -22.35 -26.79
CA ILE A 653 -11.36 -21.44 -26.86
C ILE A 653 -12.33 -21.67 -25.71
N VAL A 654 -12.60 -22.94 -25.35
CA VAL A 654 -13.52 -23.27 -24.26
C VAL A 654 -12.98 -22.79 -22.91
N ALA A 655 -11.69 -22.93 -22.67
CA ALA A 655 -11.06 -22.45 -21.45
C ALA A 655 -11.18 -20.93 -21.33
N TRP A 656 -10.89 -20.20 -22.42
CA TRP A 656 -11.04 -18.76 -22.49
C TRP A 656 -12.47 -18.28 -22.28
N ASN A 657 -13.43 -18.87 -22.99
CA ASN A 657 -14.84 -18.52 -22.81
C ASN A 657 -15.30 -18.78 -21.37
N SER A 658 -14.89 -19.89 -20.77
CA SER A 658 -15.20 -20.19 -19.37
C SER A 658 -14.60 -19.14 -18.44
N ALA A 659 -13.32 -18.79 -18.60
CA ALA A 659 -12.65 -17.78 -17.77
C ALA A 659 -13.31 -16.40 -17.90
N LEU A 660 -13.59 -15.94 -19.13
CA LEU A 660 -14.25 -14.65 -19.37
C LEU A 660 -15.67 -14.58 -18.79
N ILE A 661 -16.44 -15.67 -18.93
CA ILE A 661 -17.80 -15.76 -18.37
C ILE A 661 -17.76 -15.80 -16.84
N THR A 662 -16.83 -16.57 -16.26
CA THR A 662 -16.65 -16.63 -14.80
C THR A 662 -16.25 -15.26 -14.24
N LEU A 663 -15.32 -14.56 -14.88
CA LEU A 663 -14.89 -13.22 -14.48
C LEU A 663 -16.04 -12.21 -14.53
N ASN A 664 -16.57 -11.95 -15.73
CA ASN A 664 -17.59 -10.92 -15.92
C ASN A 664 -18.92 -11.30 -15.25
N GLY A 665 -19.30 -12.57 -15.28
CA GLY A 665 -20.51 -13.04 -14.62
C GLY A 665 -20.40 -12.97 -13.10
N GLY A 666 -19.25 -13.35 -12.53
CA GLY A 666 -18.99 -13.26 -11.09
C GLY A 666 -19.04 -11.83 -10.58
N GLU A 667 -18.41 -10.89 -11.30
CA GLU A 667 -18.42 -9.46 -10.97
C GLU A 667 -19.82 -8.82 -11.07
N LYS A 668 -20.74 -9.41 -11.84
CA LYS A 668 -22.14 -8.97 -11.95
C LYS A 668 -23.08 -9.61 -10.92
N MET A 669 -22.59 -10.52 -10.07
CA MET A 669 -23.43 -11.17 -9.07
C MET A 669 -23.97 -10.13 -8.07
N PRO A 670 -25.30 -10.09 -7.80
CA PRO A 670 -25.86 -9.13 -6.88
C PRO A 670 -25.32 -9.32 -5.46
N PRO A 671 -25.15 -8.23 -4.68
CA PRO A 671 -24.85 -8.33 -3.26
C PRO A 671 -26.03 -8.98 -2.50
N PRO A 672 -25.82 -9.39 -1.24
CA PRO A 672 -26.92 -9.83 -0.39
C PRO A 672 -28.02 -8.77 -0.29
N LEU A 673 -29.29 -9.16 -0.34
CA LEU A 673 -30.44 -8.23 -0.36
C LEU A 673 -30.45 -7.20 0.79
N ALA A 674 -29.88 -7.52 1.95
CA ALA A 674 -29.77 -6.61 3.09
C ALA A 674 -28.79 -5.45 2.85
N GLU A 675 -27.87 -5.62 1.91
CA GLU A 675 -26.80 -4.68 1.56
C GLU A 675 -27.02 -4.08 0.16
N ASP A 676 -28.04 -4.55 -0.57
CA ASP A 676 -28.31 -4.15 -1.94
C ASP A 676 -29.03 -2.79 -2.01
N ALA A 677 -28.31 -1.78 -2.50
CA ALA A 677 -28.85 -0.44 -2.70
C ALA A 677 -30.04 -0.41 -3.68
N PHE A 678 -30.02 -1.24 -4.73
CA PHE A 678 -31.11 -1.33 -5.70
C PHE A 678 -31.23 -2.72 -6.38
N PRO A 679 -31.83 -3.71 -5.69
CA PRO A 679 -31.84 -5.10 -6.12
C PRO A 679 -32.54 -5.39 -7.44
N ILE A 680 -33.40 -4.49 -7.92
CA ILE A 680 -34.05 -4.65 -9.23
C ILE A 680 -33.01 -4.54 -10.36
N LEU A 681 -32.17 -3.50 -10.37
CA LEU A 681 -31.16 -3.34 -11.42
C LEU A 681 -29.98 -4.30 -11.25
N HIS A 682 -29.52 -4.58 -10.03
CA HIS A 682 -28.45 -5.57 -9.86
C HIS A 682 -28.86 -6.95 -10.36
N ALA A 683 -30.06 -7.43 -9.99
CA ALA A 683 -30.58 -8.68 -10.52
C ALA A 683 -30.73 -8.64 -12.06
N LEU A 684 -31.18 -7.51 -12.61
CA LEU A 684 -31.29 -7.34 -14.05
C LEU A 684 -29.93 -7.33 -14.77
N PHE A 685 -28.91 -6.65 -14.22
CA PHE A 685 -27.55 -6.62 -14.75
C PHE A 685 -26.88 -7.99 -14.71
N PHE A 686 -27.24 -8.81 -13.74
CA PHE A 686 -26.86 -10.22 -13.65
C PHE A 686 -27.65 -11.14 -14.59
N GLY A 687 -28.72 -10.64 -15.20
CA GLY A 687 -29.61 -11.42 -16.07
C GLY A 687 -30.61 -12.31 -15.32
N ASP A 688 -30.82 -12.10 -14.02
CA ASP A 688 -31.83 -12.82 -13.23
C ASP A 688 -33.15 -12.04 -13.17
N TYR A 689 -33.93 -12.15 -14.23
CA TYR A 689 -35.21 -11.45 -14.37
C TYR A 689 -36.23 -11.85 -13.30
N LEU A 690 -36.18 -13.09 -12.81
CA LEU A 690 -37.08 -13.55 -11.75
C LEU A 690 -36.73 -12.89 -10.42
N ALA A 691 -35.43 -12.79 -10.10
CA ALA A 691 -34.97 -12.03 -8.94
C ALA A 691 -35.26 -10.54 -9.10
N ALA A 692 -35.15 -9.96 -10.29
CA ALA A 692 -35.50 -8.56 -10.55
C ALA A 692 -37.01 -8.28 -10.34
N VAL A 693 -37.89 -9.25 -10.59
CA VAL A 693 -39.33 -9.14 -10.31
C VAL A 693 -39.67 -9.40 -8.84
N ALA A 694 -38.83 -10.13 -8.09
CA ALA A 694 -39.15 -10.53 -6.71
C ALA A 694 -39.49 -9.34 -5.78
N PRO A 695 -38.80 -8.19 -5.79
CA PRO A 695 -39.16 -7.02 -4.98
C PRO A 695 -40.58 -6.51 -5.20
N PHE A 696 -41.12 -6.65 -6.41
CA PHE A 696 -42.48 -6.19 -6.75
C PHE A 696 -43.57 -6.99 -6.04
N ARG A 697 -43.28 -8.22 -5.62
CA ARG A 697 -44.28 -9.10 -4.98
C ARG A 697 -44.70 -8.63 -3.58
N GLY A 698 -43.95 -7.68 -3.00
CA GLY A 698 -44.34 -7.01 -1.74
C GLY A 698 -45.37 -5.89 -1.92
N TYR A 699 -45.74 -5.56 -3.16
CA TYR A 699 -46.59 -4.41 -3.48
C TYR A 699 -47.86 -4.82 -4.20
N ASP A 700 -48.95 -4.09 -3.92
CA ASP A 700 -50.15 -4.17 -4.75
C ASP A 700 -49.88 -3.56 -6.13
N ALA A 701 -50.54 -4.10 -7.17
CA ALA A 701 -50.33 -3.64 -8.54
C ALA A 701 -50.59 -2.12 -8.71
N THR A 702 -51.56 -1.55 -7.97
CA THR A 702 -51.85 -0.11 -8.00
C THR A 702 -50.71 0.73 -7.43
N ALA A 703 -49.97 0.20 -6.45
CA ALA A 703 -48.80 0.85 -5.88
C ALA A 703 -47.59 0.78 -6.83
N ILE A 704 -47.43 -0.34 -7.54
CA ILE A 704 -46.38 -0.52 -8.55
C ILE A 704 -46.56 0.48 -9.70
N PHE A 705 -47.78 0.62 -10.22
CA PHE A 705 -48.12 1.50 -11.34
C PHE A 705 -48.70 2.86 -10.89
N ALA A 706 -48.32 3.33 -9.70
CA ALA A 706 -48.60 4.71 -9.27
C ALA A 706 -47.64 5.72 -9.92
N THR A 707 -47.97 7.01 -9.86
CA THR A 707 -47.06 8.10 -10.27
C THR A 707 -46.86 9.05 -9.09
N PRO A 708 -45.69 9.04 -8.41
CA PRO A 708 -44.55 8.14 -8.64
C PRO A 708 -44.83 6.68 -8.22
N SER A 709 -44.10 5.72 -8.81
CA SER A 709 -44.19 4.30 -8.46
C SER A 709 -43.73 4.09 -7.02
N GLN A 710 -44.52 3.43 -6.17
CA GLN A 710 -44.14 3.25 -4.76
C GLN A 710 -42.90 2.37 -4.58
N VAL A 711 -42.62 1.49 -5.54
CA VAL A 711 -41.40 0.68 -5.59
C VAL A 711 -40.13 1.55 -5.65
N LEU A 712 -40.22 2.74 -6.24
CA LEU A 712 -39.14 3.73 -6.29
C LEU A 712 -39.14 4.65 -5.07
N VAL A 713 -40.33 5.05 -4.58
CA VAL A 713 -40.45 5.93 -3.41
C VAL A 713 -39.83 5.31 -2.16
N ASP A 714 -40.04 4.00 -1.95
CA ASP A 714 -39.46 3.28 -0.82
C ASP A 714 -37.94 3.05 -0.98
N ARG A 715 -37.35 3.45 -2.11
CA ARG A 715 -35.92 3.30 -2.44
C ARG A 715 -35.33 4.64 -2.87
N GLU A 716 -35.05 5.48 -1.88
CA GLU A 716 -34.64 6.89 -2.05
C GLU A 716 -33.53 7.13 -3.08
N VAL A 717 -32.59 6.17 -3.27
CA VAL A 717 -31.49 6.28 -4.25
C VAL A 717 -31.95 6.31 -5.72
N ALA A 718 -33.14 5.79 -6.01
CA ALA A 718 -33.67 5.67 -7.37
C ALA A 718 -34.71 6.75 -7.72
N GLN A 719 -35.12 7.57 -6.75
CA GLN A 719 -36.08 8.65 -6.96
C GLN A 719 -35.50 9.73 -7.88
N GLY A 720 -36.24 10.13 -8.92
CA GLY A 720 -35.77 11.10 -9.91
C GLY A 720 -34.94 10.50 -11.06
N TRP A 721 -34.72 9.17 -11.06
CA TRP A 721 -33.99 8.44 -12.10
C TRP A 721 -34.90 7.56 -12.96
N GLU A 722 -36.21 7.81 -12.97
CA GLU A 722 -37.22 7.02 -13.67
C GLU A 722 -36.87 6.80 -15.15
N GLU A 723 -36.40 7.85 -15.82
CA GLU A 723 -35.98 7.79 -17.24
C GLU A 723 -34.81 6.84 -17.46
N SER A 724 -33.77 6.96 -16.63
CA SER A 724 -32.58 6.12 -16.72
C SER A 724 -32.89 4.65 -16.40
N ILE A 725 -33.71 4.40 -15.38
CA ILE A 725 -34.18 3.05 -15.02
C ILE A 725 -34.97 2.45 -16.19
N GLY A 726 -35.91 3.21 -16.76
CA GLY A 726 -36.69 2.79 -17.91
C GLY A 726 -35.79 2.37 -19.08
N HIS A 727 -34.80 3.19 -19.42
CA HIS A 727 -33.85 2.88 -20.49
C HIS A 727 -33.02 1.63 -20.23
N TRP A 728 -32.48 1.44 -19.03
CA TRP A 728 -31.75 0.22 -18.66
C TRP A 728 -32.62 -1.02 -18.78
N VAL A 729 -33.84 -0.96 -18.26
CA VAL A 729 -34.79 -2.07 -18.34
C VAL A 729 -35.09 -2.42 -19.79
N PHE A 730 -35.40 -1.44 -20.65
CA PHE A 730 -35.67 -1.70 -22.06
C PHE A 730 -34.46 -2.28 -22.80
N SER A 731 -33.27 -1.70 -22.60
CA SER A 731 -32.04 -2.11 -23.27
C SER A 731 -31.72 -3.58 -22.99
N LEU A 732 -31.84 -4.01 -21.74
CA LEU A 732 -31.49 -5.37 -21.32
C LEU A 732 -32.59 -6.39 -21.63
N SER A 733 -33.85 -6.05 -21.40
CA SER A 733 -34.98 -6.99 -21.59
C SER A 733 -35.34 -7.27 -23.05
N GLY A 734 -35.08 -6.32 -23.96
CA GLY A 734 -35.46 -6.43 -25.37
C GLY A 734 -34.93 -7.70 -26.06
N PRO A 735 -33.61 -7.97 -26.03
CA PRO A 735 -33.04 -9.20 -26.59
C PRO A 735 -33.60 -10.47 -25.94
N VAL A 736 -33.79 -10.47 -24.62
CA VAL A 736 -34.23 -11.63 -23.82
C VAL A 736 -35.65 -12.06 -24.17
N ILE A 737 -36.57 -11.11 -24.37
CA ILE A 737 -37.96 -11.38 -24.74
C ILE A 737 -38.09 -12.18 -26.05
N THR A 738 -37.15 -11.99 -26.98
CA THR A 738 -37.17 -12.66 -28.29
C THR A 738 -36.33 -13.94 -28.35
N SER A 739 -35.57 -14.23 -27.29
CA SER A 739 -34.61 -15.31 -27.25
C SER A 739 -35.23 -16.66 -26.91
N ASP A 740 -34.77 -17.72 -27.59
CA ASP A 740 -35.08 -19.11 -27.29
C ASP A 740 -34.21 -19.68 -26.15
N LEU A 741 -33.13 -18.98 -25.78
CA LEU A 741 -32.26 -19.33 -24.66
C LEU A 741 -32.87 -18.96 -23.30
N ALA A 742 -33.76 -17.96 -23.28
CA ALA A 742 -34.50 -17.58 -22.08
C ALA A 742 -35.65 -18.58 -21.82
N THR A 743 -35.90 -18.92 -20.56
CA THR A 743 -37.07 -19.72 -20.18
C THR A 743 -38.36 -18.93 -20.39
N THR A 744 -39.49 -19.63 -20.41
CA THR A 744 -40.81 -18.99 -20.54
C THR A 744 -41.06 -18.03 -19.36
N GLU A 745 -40.66 -18.41 -18.16
CA GLU A 745 -40.77 -17.62 -16.94
C GLU A 745 -39.89 -16.36 -16.99
N THR A 746 -38.64 -16.50 -17.46
CA THR A 746 -37.73 -15.36 -17.66
C THR A 746 -38.30 -14.37 -18.68
N ARG A 747 -38.85 -14.84 -19.81
CA ARG A 747 -39.52 -13.96 -20.78
C ARG A 747 -40.76 -13.29 -20.20
N ALA A 748 -41.56 -14.00 -19.40
CA ALA A 748 -42.72 -13.42 -18.74
C ALA A 748 -42.33 -12.28 -17.78
N ALA A 749 -41.26 -12.49 -16.99
CA ALA A 749 -40.68 -11.49 -16.10
C ALA A 749 -40.10 -10.29 -16.87
N ALA A 750 -39.38 -10.53 -17.96
CA ALA A 750 -38.84 -9.47 -18.82
C ALA A 750 -39.96 -8.57 -19.40
N HIS A 751 -41.08 -9.15 -19.84
CA HIS A 751 -42.25 -8.39 -20.26
C HIS A 751 -42.86 -7.58 -19.11
N PHE A 752 -43.00 -8.16 -17.92
CA PHE A 752 -43.50 -7.41 -16.76
C PHE A 752 -42.61 -6.19 -16.44
N LEU A 753 -41.29 -6.36 -16.45
CA LEU A 753 -40.35 -5.27 -16.25
C LEU A 753 -40.44 -4.21 -17.36
N GLN A 754 -40.61 -4.59 -18.62
CA GLN A 754 -40.86 -3.63 -19.71
C GLN A 754 -42.17 -2.85 -19.53
N ALA A 755 -43.22 -3.48 -18.99
CA ALA A 755 -44.46 -2.76 -18.70
C ALA A 755 -44.24 -1.71 -17.60
N TRP A 756 -43.51 -2.07 -16.54
CA TRP A 756 -43.15 -1.14 -15.48
C TRP A 756 -42.25 0.00 -16.01
N ALA A 757 -41.23 -0.33 -16.81
CA ALA A 757 -40.38 0.67 -17.46
C ALA A 757 -41.15 1.61 -18.39
N ALA A 758 -42.10 1.09 -19.19
CA ALA A 758 -42.98 1.91 -20.02
C ALA A 758 -43.76 2.91 -19.15
N HIS A 759 -44.33 2.45 -18.03
CA HIS A 759 -45.06 3.30 -17.08
C HIS A 759 -44.18 4.37 -16.43
N LEU A 760 -42.92 4.05 -16.10
CA LEU A 760 -41.98 5.04 -15.58
C LEU A 760 -41.67 6.17 -16.57
N LEU A 761 -41.60 5.85 -17.87
CA LEU A 761 -41.33 6.82 -18.93
C LEU A 761 -42.58 7.62 -19.33
N ASP A 762 -43.70 6.94 -19.54
CA ASP A 762 -44.99 7.51 -19.91
C ASP A 762 -46.13 6.63 -19.38
N PRO A 763 -46.84 7.03 -18.30
CA PRO A 763 -47.98 6.29 -17.76
C PRO A 763 -49.14 6.08 -18.75
N ALA A 764 -49.18 6.80 -19.87
CA ALA A 764 -50.17 6.64 -20.92
C ALA A 764 -49.71 5.73 -22.08
N ASP A 765 -48.51 5.14 -22.01
CA ASP A 765 -47.95 4.34 -23.09
C ASP A 765 -48.77 3.04 -23.29
N PRO A 766 -49.33 2.80 -24.50
CA PRO A 766 -50.02 1.54 -24.80
C PRO A 766 -49.13 0.29 -24.67
N ALA A 767 -47.80 0.44 -24.66
CA ALA A 767 -46.85 -0.64 -24.42
C ALA A 767 -47.00 -1.28 -23.02
N ILE A 768 -47.54 -0.56 -22.04
CA ILE A 768 -47.78 -1.09 -20.69
C ILE A 768 -48.75 -2.28 -20.76
N ALA A 769 -49.94 -2.07 -21.35
CA ALA A 769 -50.97 -3.10 -21.46
C ALA A 769 -50.53 -4.27 -22.38
N GLN A 770 -49.78 -3.97 -23.45
CA GLN A 770 -49.26 -4.98 -24.37
C GLN A 770 -48.27 -5.92 -23.68
N ASN A 771 -47.31 -5.36 -22.93
CA ASN A 771 -46.33 -6.14 -22.21
C ASN A 771 -46.95 -6.94 -21.05
N LEU A 772 -47.89 -6.37 -20.28
CA LEU A 772 -48.61 -7.10 -19.24
C LEU A 772 -49.42 -8.26 -19.82
N THR A 773 -50.09 -8.06 -20.96
CA THR A 773 -50.82 -9.14 -21.65
C THR A 773 -49.87 -10.28 -21.98
N ARG A 774 -48.70 -9.96 -22.55
CA ARG A 774 -47.73 -10.99 -22.92
C ARG A 774 -47.13 -11.70 -21.71
N SER A 775 -46.92 -10.99 -20.60
CA SER A 775 -46.47 -11.56 -19.33
C SER A 775 -47.47 -12.60 -18.79
N VAL A 776 -48.78 -12.28 -18.81
CA VAL A 776 -49.86 -13.20 -18.42
C VAL A 776 -49.98 -14.38 -19.39
N GLU A 777 -49.85 -14.18 -20.69
CA GLU A 777 -49.88 -15.29 -21.66
C GLU A 777 -48.78 -16.32 -21.42
N LEU A 778 -47.58 -15.85 -21.06
CA LEU A 778 -46.41 -16.70 -20.80
C LEU A 778 -46.46 -17.34 -19.40
N ALA A 779 -47.06 -16.66 -18.41
CA ALA A 779 -47.18 -17.14 -17.04
C ALA A 779 -48.61 -16.91 -16.48
N PRO A 780 -49.63 -17.64 -16.98
CA PRO A 780 -51.04 -17.37 -16.64
C PRO A 780 -51.42 -17.66 -15.18
N GLY A 781 -50.56 -18.37 -14.45
CA GLY A 781 -50.73 -18.65 -13.02
C GLY A 781 -50.11 -17.60 -12.10
N ASP A 782 -49.41 -16.59 -12.63
CA ASP A 782 -48.77 -15.57 -11.79
C ASP A 782 -49.78 -14.51 -11.34
N ALA A 783 -50.01 -14.45 -10.03
CA ALA A 783 -50.97 -13.53 -9.41
C ALA A 783 -50.57 -12.06 -9.60
N LEU A 784 -49.27 -11.74 -9.60
CA LEU A 784 -48.78 -10.38 -9.77
C LEU A 784 -49.09 -9.88 -11.19
N TYR A 785 -48.77 -10.69 -12.21
CA TYR A 785 -48.97 -10.30 -13.61
C TYR A 785 -50.44 -10.15 -13.95
N THR A 786 -51.28 -11.06 -13.44
CA THR A 786 -52.74 -11.00 -13.63
C THR A 786 -53.34 -9.75 -12.98
N ALA A 787 -52.95 -9.45 -11.73
CA ALA A 787 -53.41 -8.27 -11.02
C ALA A 787 -52.97 -6.98 -11.70
N ALA A 788 -51.72 -6.91 -12.19
CA ALA A 788 -51.22 -5.78 -12.93
C ALA A 788 -51.97 -5.57 -14.25
N ARG A 789 -52.18 -6.62 -15.04
CA ARG A 789 -52.92 -6.52 -16.32
C ARG A 789 -54.33 -5.97 -16.11
N ALA A 790 -55.02 -6.39 -15.05
CA ALA A 790 -56.39 -5.96 -14.75
C ALA A 790 -56.54 -4.45 -14.48
N LEU A 791 -55.45 -3.74 -14.15
CA LEU A 791 -55.48 -2.29 -13.97
C LEU A 791 -55.60 -1.51 -15.27
N PHE A 792 -55.23 -2.14 -16.39
CA PHE A 792 -55.16 -1.51 -17.72
C PHE A 792 -56.18 -2.14 -18.69
N ASP A 793 -57.19 -2.85 -18.16
CA ASP A 793 -58.31 -3.42 -18.93
C ASP A 793 -59.36 -2.38 -19.34
#